data_AF-A0A0R1P0P8-F1
#
_entry.id   AF-A0A0R1P0P8-F1
#
_cell.length_a   1.000
_cell.length_b   1.000
_cell.length_c   1.000
_cell.angle_alpha   90.00
_cell.angle_beta   90.00
_cell.angle_gamma   90.00
#
_symmetry.space_group_name_H-M   'P 1'
#
loop_
_entity.id
_entity.type
_entity.pdbx_description
1 polymer ?
#
loop_
_entity_poly.entity_id
_entity_poly.type
_entity_poly.pdbx_seq_one_letter_code
_entity_poly.pdbx_strand_id
1 'polypeptide(L)'
;MGKIVPIDSAGNPIPGAETPTYKNDSNDPTKATTTETPNIKGYNKSESSVTPTTPDGDTPVVYTPIISTNKVPSSQIINYVGAGDQTPNPSVQNDFTFTSDTNETTGQTTWNAEEHTYKSVKTPVVQGYYADIASVDGAKVTPDNPTSITTVIYHRLGQIIPVDPEGNTIPNAPTPTYNNDQKDPSKGTTTPVPKVPGYTTTITEVTPDDPGANTQITYTPIIKDATVPTSQTVKYEGAGDLTPKDNVQNDYTFTGKSNETTNVTTWDEATHAYKPVETPVIPGYYADVASVDNIVLTPEHPTEEVTVKYRALGRIVPVDPEGNVVPNAPMPTYSNDPSDPTKTTTTPVPDIPGYTTTITEVTPDDPGANTQITYTPIITKVSQPASQVVKYEGAGDLTPVESIQNDYTFTGEKNEATGEVTWTEQNHSYQGVPTPVIPGYYADIEHVAGAEVTPDNPVSTTIVTYHKLGSLIPVDSNGNPIPNAPTPTYNNDPNNPTQGFATPVPDIPGYKKTVESITPNDLGSDTKVVYVPIKSDDNGTVPSNPGSNTPTGPEQPSSENGNGTVTNEHQTDNQSTTSSTTENDSQNQSNQTNNQSPTSSAMENNGQNQSNQTNNQSPTSSAMENNGQNQSTQAQSLPQTGNDQQETKGLISLGIASFLGMLGLMGYKKKQEH
;
A
#
# COMPACT_ATOMS: atom_id res chain seq x y z
N MET A 1 -92.85 108.75 78.17
CA MET A 1 -91.46 108.37 77.90
C MET A 1 -91.42 107.78 76.51
N GLY A 2 -90.42 108.12 75.69
CA GLY A 2 -90.14 107.43 74.44
C GLY A 2 -89.52 106.06 74.69
N LYS A 3 -89.10 105.39 73.62
CA LYS A 3 -88.48 104.06 73.66
C LYS A 3 -87.31 103.91 72.67
N ILE A 4 -86.52 102.86 72.86
CA ILE A 4 -85.60 102.39 71.82
C ILE A 4 -86.44 101.74 70.70
N VAL A 5 -86.18 102.15 69.46
CA VAL A 5 -86.78 101.57 68.25
C VAL A 5 -85.69 100.89 67.45
N PRO A 6 -85.57 99.55 67.49
CA PRO A 6 -84.68 98.82 66.61
C PRO A 6 -85.09 99.01 65.15
N ILE A 7 -84.17 99.52 64.33
CA ILE A 7 -84.34 99.71 62.89
C ILE A 7 -83.29 98.92 62.11
N ASP A 8 -83.61 98.57 60.86
CA ASP A 8 -82.63 98.07 59.90
C ASP A 8 -81.69 99.19 59.40
N SER A 9 -80.72 98.83 58.57
CA SER A 9 -79.79 99.78 57.93
C SER A 9 -80.43 100.73 56.91
N ALA A 10 -81.72 100.61 56.61
CA ALA A 10 -82.49 101.50 55.73
C ALA A 10 -83.48 102.40 56.51
N GLY A 11 -83.58 102.25 57.83
CA GLY A 11 -84.45 103.07 58.70
C GLY A 11 -85.80 102.42 59.06
N ASN A 12 -86.08 101.20 58.62
CA ASN A 12 -87.36 100.53 58.88
C ASN A 12 -87.36 99.83 60.25
N PRO A 13 -88.42 99.94 61.06
CA PRO A 13 -88.52 99.20 62.33
C PRO A 13 -88.46 97.69 62.13
N ILE A 14 -87.64 96.98 62.91
CA ILE A 14 -87.51 95.52 62.83
C ILE A 14 -88.76 94.85 63.41
N PRO A 15 -89.55 94.10 62.62
CA PRO A 15 -90.80 93.53 63.09
C PRO A 15 -90.60 92.52 64.24
N GLY A 16 -91.39 92.67 65.30
CA GLY A 16 -91.34 91.77 66.47
C GLY A 16 -90.15 91.97 67.40
N ALA A 17 -89.24 92.93 67.13
CA ALA A 17 -88.21 93.31 68.08
C ALA A 17 -88.81 93.98 69.33
N GLU A 18 -88.21 93.76 70.50
CA GLU A 18 -88.57 94.49 71.70
C GLU A 18 -88.30 96.00 71.51
N THR A 19 -89.20 96.85 71.98
CA THR A 19 -89.03 98.31 71.94
C THR A 19 -89.02 98.85 73.38
N PRO A 20 -87.93 98.65 74.15
CA PRO A 20 -87.90 98.96 75.56
C PRO A 20 -88.08 100.46 75.80
N THR A 21 -89.16 100.81 76.49
CA THR A 21 -89.49 102.18 76.91
C THR A 21 -88.48 102.68 77.92
N TYR A 22 -88.04 103.93 77.75
CA TYR A 22 -87.16 104.57 78.71
C TYR A 22 -87.83 104.71 80.07
N LYS A 23 -87.05 104.47 81.13
CA LYS A 23 -87.49 104.69 82.52
C LYS A 23 -87.21 106.15 82.90
N ASN A 24 -88.18 106.77 83.54
CA ASN A 24 -88.04 108.11 84.11
C ASN A 24 -86.99 108.09 85.23
N ASP A 25 -86.09 109.08 85.29
CA ASP A 25 -85.14 109.19 86.40
C ASP A 25 -85.90 109.54 87.69
N SER A 26 -85.68 108.75 88.75
CA SER A 26 -86.33 108.95 90.05
C SER A 26 -85.88 110.22 90.78
N ASN A 27 -84.75 110.80 90.36
CA ASN A 27 -84.13 111.97 90.96
C ASN A 27 -84.42 113.25 90.17
N ASP A 28 -84.70 113.13 88.87
CA ASP A 28 -85.05 114.23 87.98
C ASP A 28 -86.19 113.79 87.03
N PRO A 29 -87.46 114.13 87.32
CA PRO A 29 -88.60 113.75 86.49
C PRO A 29 -88.67 114.49 85.14
N THR A 30 -87.64 115.29 84.79
CA THR A 30 -87.43 115.85 83.45
C THR A 30 -86.40 115.06 82.63
N LYS A 31 -85.89 113.94 83.15
CA LYS A 31 -84.90 113.07 82.49
C LYS A 31 -85.31 111.60 82.46
N ALA A 32 -84.68 110.84 81.57
CA ALA A 32 -84.82 109.40 81.47
C ALA A 32 -83.45 108.70 81.55
N THR A 33 -83.44 107.49 82.11
CA THR A 33 -82.21 106.74 82.38
C THR A 33 -81.73 105.97 81.15
N THR A 34 -80.42 105.75 81.07
CA THR A 34 -79.79 104.80 80.14
C THR A 34 -80.53 103.46 80.13
N THR A 35 -80.81 102.94 78.93
CA THR A 35 -81.55 101.69 78.73
C THR A 35 -80.79 100.82 77.73
N GLU A 36 -80.58 99.55 78.06
CA GLU A 36 -79.90 98.58 77.20
C GLU A 36 -80.69 98.33 75.91
N THR A 37 -79.99 98.23 74.79
CA THR A 37 -80.60 97.86 73.50
C THR A 37 -80.82 96.34 73.45
N PRO A 38 -81.97 95.86 72.96
CA PRO A 38 -82.27 94.42 72.95
C PRO A 38 -81.31 93.66 72.04
N ASN A 39 -80.95 92.44 72.40
CA ASN A 39 -80.14 91.57 71.54
C ASN A 39 -81.06 90.82 70.57
N ILE A 40 -81.13 91.27 69.32
CA ILE A 40 -81.99 90.67 68.30
C ILE A 40 -81.23 89.53 67.61
N LYS A 41 -81.79 88.31 67.64
CA LYS A 41 -81.16 87.13 67.03
C LYS A 41 -80.90 87.37 65.53
N GLY A 42 -79.68 87.06 65.09
CA GLY A 42 -79.27 87.20 63.71
C GLY A 42 -78.85 88.62 63.30
N TYR A 43 -78.84 89.59 64.21
CA TYR A 43 -78.37 90.96 63.93
C TYR A 43 -77.23 91.40 64.86
N ASN A 44 -76.28 92.15 64.31
CA ASN A 44 -75.36 92.99 65.08
C ASN A 44 -76.03 94.33 65.38
N LYS A 45 -75.92 94.83 66.62
CA LYS A 45 -76.47 96.12 67.05
C LYS A 45 -75.41 97.22 67.00
N SER A 46 -75.76 98.42 66.55
CA SER A 46 -74.82 99.55 66.42
C SER A 46 -74.32 100.06 67.77
N GLU A 47 -75.18 100.04 68.79
CA GLU A 47 -74.90 100.53 70.14
C GLU A 47 -75.49 99.57 71.19
N SER A 48 -74.82 99.42 72.33
CA SER A 48 -75.24 98.48 73.39
C SER A 48 -76.32 99.01 74.31
N SER A 49 -76.37 100.33 74.51
CA SER A 49 -77.37 101.02 75.33
C SER A 49 -77.50 102.48 74.90
N VAL A 50 -78.67 103.07 75.12
CA VAL A 50 -78.98 104.44 74.73
C VAL A 50 -79.41 105.25 75.94
N THR A 51 -78.92 106.48 76.04
CA THR A 51 -79.43 107.50 76.98
C THR A 51 -80.09 108.60 76.14
N PRO A 52 -81.41 108.79 76.21
CA PRO A 52 -82.11 109.72 75.32
C PRO A 52 -81.86 111.17 75.73
N THR A 53 -81.78 112.07 74.74
CA THR A 53 -81.58 113.52 74.98
C THR A 53 -82.87 114.25 75.37
N THR A 54 -84.05 113.71 75.03
CA THR A 54 -85.35 114.12 75.60
C THR A 54 -86.12 112.89 76.10
N PRO A 55 -86.84 112.95 77.24
CA PRO A 55 -87.47 111.76 77.82
C PRO A 55 -88.63 111.18 76.99
N ASP A 56 -89.18 111.97 76.09
CA ASP A 56 -90.35 111.69 75.24
C ASP A 56 -90.00 111.22 73.83
N GLY A 57 -88.77 111.44 73.36
CA GLY A 57 -88.32 111.03 72.04
C GLY A 57 -88.03 109.53 71.92
N ASP A 58 -88.59 108.89 70.90
CA ASP A 58 -88.17 107.56 70.47
C ASP A 58 -86.79 107.65 69.78
N THR A 59 -85.85 106.77 70.13
CA THR A 59 -84.50 106.77 69.51
C THR A 59 -84.30 105.55 68.63
N PRO A 60 -83.98 105.73 67.34
CA PRO A 60 -83.65 104.62 66.45
C PRO A 60 -82.27 104.04 66.79
N VAL A 61 -82.15 102.71 66.81
CA VAL A 61 -80.87 102.00 66.93
C VAL A 61 -80.74 101.08 65.72
N VAL A 62 -79.60 101.13 65.03
CA VAL A 62 -79.39 100.38 63.78
C VAL A 62 -78.93 98.97 64.07
N TYR A 63 -79.54 98.01 63.40
CA TYR A 63 -79.18 96.60 63.45
C TYR A 63 -78.87 96.09 62.03
N THR A 64 -77.69 95.49 61.85
CA THR A 64 -77.26 94.91 60.57
C THR A 64 -77.34 93.38 60.63
N PRO A 65 -77.90 92.70 59.61
CA PRO A 65 -77.93 91.24 59.59
C PRO A 65 -76.53 90.63 59.69
N ILE A 66 -76.41 89.58 60.50
CA ILE A 66 -75.24 88.71 60.54
C ILE A 66 -75.26 87.84 59.28
N ILE A 67 -74.16 87.87 58.55
CA ILE A 67 -73.89 86.95 57.45
C ILE A 67 -72.87 85.92 57.94
N SER A 68 -73.27 84.65 57.91
CA SER A 68 -72.42 83.51 58.25
C SER A 68 -71.85 82.91 56.97
N THR A 69 -70.55 83.06 56.75
CA THR A 69 -69.85 82.47 55.60
C THR A 69 -69.37 81.06 55.89
N ASN A 70 -69.82 80.08 55.11
CA ASN A 70 -69.32 78.70 55.14
C ASN A 70 -68.44 78.41 53.90
N LYS A 71 -67.48 77.48 54.03
CA LYS A 71 -66.55 77.09 52.96
C LYS A 71 -66.47 75.58 52.83
N VAL A 72 -66.81 75.08 51.65
CA VAL A 72 -66.72 73.67 51.27
C VAL A 72 -65.63 73.54 50.21
N PRO A 73 -64.40 73.11 50.57
CA PRO A 73 -63.34 72.87 49.59
C PRO A 73 -63.74 71.70 48.69
N SER A 74 -63.52 71.84 47.38
CA SER A 74 -63.83 70.81 46.39
C SER A 74 -62.57 70.16 45.84
N SER A 75 -62.70 68.97 45.25
CA SER A 75 -61.59 68.31 44.57
C SER A 75 -61.97 67.29 43.49
N GLN A 76 -61.09 67.10 42.52
CA GLN A 76 -61.00 65.87 41.72
C GLN A 76 -59.75 65.11 42.14
N ILE A 77 -59.91 63.84 42.51
CA ILE A 77 -58.84 62.92 42.90
C ILE A 77 -58.81 61.76 41.91
N ILE A 78 -57.64 61.49 41.33
CA ILE A 78 -57.41 60.34 40.43
C ILE A 78 -56.36 59.46 41.08
N ASN A 79 -56.78 58.28 41.51
CA ASN A 79 -55.90 57.24 42.02
C ASN A 79 -55.39 56.37 40.87
N TYR A 80 -54.12 55.98 40.93
CA TYR A 80 -53.53 55.02 40.00
C TYR A 80 -53.23 53.72 40.75
N VAL A 81 -53.46 52.57 40.13
CA VAL A 81 -53.20 51.24 40.71
C VAL A 81 -52.68 50.25 39.66
N GLY A 82 -52.00 49.18 40.08
CA GLY A 82 -51.70 48.02 39.23
C GLY A 82 -50.26 47.90 38.71
N ALA A 83 -49.49 48.99 38.65
CA ALA A 83 -48.11 48.99 38.13
C ALA A 83 -47.01 48.69 39.18
N GLY A 84 -47.38 48.14 40.35
CA GLY A 84 -46.45 47.86 41.45
C GLY A 84 -45.70 49.11 41.91
N ASP A 85 -44.39 49.00 42.14
CA ASP A 85 -43.53 50.12 42.55
C ASP A 85 -43.41 51.25 41.50
N GLN A 86 -43.86 51.00 40.26
CA GLN A 86 -43.93 52.00 39.18
C GLN A 86 -45.28 52.72 39.12
N THR A 87 -46.20 52.46 40.04
CA THR A 87 -47.53 53.11 40.08
C THR A 87 -47.38 54.61 40.34
N PRO A 88 -47.93 55.50 39.48
CA PRO A 88 -47.85 56.95 39.71
C PRO A 88 -48.57 57.41 40.99
N ASN A 89 -48.06 58.48 41.59
CA ASN A 89 -48.76 59.14 42.70
C ASN A 89 -50.14 59.67 42.25
N PRO A 90 -51.18 59.64 43.11
CA PRO A 90 -52.49 60.18 42.79
C PRO A 90 -52.45 61.64 42.31
N SER A 91 -53.23 61.96 41.28
CA SER A 91 -53.40 63.33 40.81
C SER A 91 -54.55 64.01 41.56
N VAL A 92 -54.33 65.24 42.02
CA VAL A 92 -55.33 66.01 42.79
C VAL A 92 -55.45 67.41 42.21
N GLN A 93 -56.67 67.81 41.86
CA GLN A 93 -57.06 69.21 41.63
C GLN A 93 -57.97 69.65 42.77
N ASN A 94 -57.66 70.78 43.40
CA ASN A 94 -58.38 71.33 44.56
C ASN A 94 -58.30 72.86 44.64
N ASP A 95 -58.14 73.54 43.49
CA ASP A 95 -58.01 75.00 43.36
C ASP A 95 -59.35 75.76 43.43
N PHE A 96 -60.45 75.07 43.71
CA PHE A 96 -61.78 75.64 43.89
C PHE A 96 -62.36 75.39 45.29
N THR A 97 -63.24 76.27 45.74
CA THR A 97 -63.94 76.16 47.02
C THR A 97 -65.31 76.81 46.89
N PHE A 98 -66.35 76.01 47.10
CA PHE A 98 -67.71 76.54 47.22
C PHE A 98 -67.80 77.36 48.51
N THR A 99 -68.28 78.58 48.40
CA THR A 99 -68.49 79.51 49.52
C THR A 99 -69.94 79.89 49.54
N SER A 100 -70.60 79.69 50.68
CA SER A 100 -71.98 80.13 50.92
C SER A 100 -71.99 81.24 51.94
N ASP A 101 -72.77 82.28 51.66
CA ASP A 101 -73.15 83.30 52.63
C ASP A 101 -74.62 83.05 53.04
N THR A 102 -74.82 82.75 54.33
CA THR A 102 -76.15 82.56 54.92
C THR A 102 -76.53 83.79 55.73
N ASN A 103 -77.69 84.37 55.43
CA ASN A 103 -78.28 85.46 56.19
C ASN A 103 -79.04 84.90 57.41
N GLU A 104 -78.54 85.16 58.62
CA GLU A 104 -79.06 84.58 59.88
C GLU A 104 -80.47 85.07 60.28
N THR A 105 -81.02 86.09 59.60
CA THR A 105 -82.35 86.66 59.92
C THR A 105 -83.46 86.09 59.04
N THR A 106 -83.10 85.59 57.85
CA THR A 106 -84.02 85.00 56.85
C THR A 106 -83.81 83.50 56.66
N GLY A 107 -82.63 82.97 57.00
CA GLY A 107 -82.20 81.63 56.63
C GLY A 107 -81.85 81.48 55.14
N GLN A 108 -81.83 82.57 54.36
CA GLN A 108 -81.48 82.50 52.94
C GLN A 108 -79.97 82.32 52.77
N THR A 109 -79.58 81.25 52.07
CA THR A 109 -78.19 80.95 51.70
C THR A 109 -77.99 81.25 50.22
N THR A 110 -76.87 81.90 49.87
CA THR A 110 -76.45 82.11 48.47
C THR A 110 -75.04 81.56 48.28
N TRP A 111 -74.82 80.80 47.20
CA TRP A 111 -73.52 80.21 46.86
C TRP A 111 -72.78 81.03 45.80
N ASN A 112 -71.44 81.00 45.83
CA ASN A 112 -70.60 81.60 44.79
C ASN A 112 -70.68 80.88 43.43
N ALA A 113 -71.05 79.59 43.41
CA ALA A 113 -71.35 78.79 42.23
C ALA A 113 -72.24 77.59 42.63
N GLU A 114 -73.11 77.14 41.72
CA GLU A 114 -73.90 75.91 41.89
C GLU A 114 -73.09 74.64 41.55
N GLU A 115 -72.10 74.79 40.67
CA GLU A 115 -71.25 73.71 40.17
C GLU A 115 -69.85 74.21 39.79
N HIS A 116 -68.89 73.29 39.74
CA HIS A 116 -67.55 73.53 39.19
C HIS A 116 -67.10 72.30 38.39
N THR A 117 -66.40 72.50 37.28
CA THR A 117 -65.88 71.42 36.44
C THR A 117 -64.36 71.54 36.34
N TYR A 118 -63.67 70.52 36.86
CA TYR A 118 -62.20 70.41 36.81
C TYR A 118 -61.69 70.13 35.39
N LYS A 119 -60.36 70.11 35.19
CA LYS A 119 -59.74 69.87 33.88
C LYS A 119 -59.45 68.38 33.69
N SER A 120 -59.70 67.84 32.50
CA SER A 120 -59.31 66.45 32.16
C SER A 120 -57.80 66.23 32.37
N VAL A 121 -57.43 65.11 32.97
CA VAL A 121 -56.06 64.74 33.32
C VAL A 121 -55.62 63.54 32.50
N LYS A 122 -54.56 63.69 31.72
CA LYS A 122 -53.92 62.58 31.01
C LYS A 122 -53.37 61.57 31.99
N THR A 123 -53.61 60.29 31.71
CA THR A 123 -52.96 59.19 32.43
C THR A 123 -51.45 59.19 32.12
N PRO A 124 -50.56 58.95 33.11
CA PRO A 124 -49.13 58.77 32.84
C PRO A 124 -48.83 57.51 32.00
N VAL A 125 -47.78 57.54 31.18
CA VAL A 125 -47.24 56.34 30.53
C VAL A 125 -46.32 55.62 31.51
N VAL A 126 -46.51 54.31 31.71
CA VAL A 126 -45.71 53.49 32.63
C VAL A 126 -45.10 52.32 31.86
N GLN A 127 -43.77 52.25 31.84
CA GLN A 127 -43.03 51.29 31.01
C GLN A 127 -43.38 49.84 31.37
N GLY A 128 -43.85 49.07 30.39
CA GLY A 128 -44.28 47.68 30.54
C GLY A 128 -45.75 47.49 30.92
N TYR A 129 -46.52 48.57 31.03
CA TYR A 129 -47.94 48.56 31.43
C TYR A 129 -48.79 49.45 30.52
N TYR A 130 -50.05 49.07 30.29
CA TYR A 130 -51.07 49.93 29.69
C TYR A 130 -52.17 50.25 30.70
N ALA A 131 -52.79 51.41 30.58
CA ALA A 131 -53.92 51.83 31.41
C ALA A 131 -55.26 51.42 30.78
N ASP A 132 -56.28 51.20 31.61
CA ASP A 132 -57.67 51.06 31.20
C ASP A 132 -58.22 52.29 30.47
N ILE A 133 -57.81 53.51 30.87
CA ILE A 133 -58.18 54.77 30.22
C ILE A 133 -57.00 55.73 29.99
N ALA A 134 -56.95 56.31 28.79
CA ALA A 134 -55.89 57.22 28.33
C ALA A 134 -55.87 58.58 29.04
N SER A 135 -57.03 59.03 29.51
CA SER A 135 -57.26 60.27 30.24
C SER A 135 -58.50 60.10 31.11
N VAL A 136 -58.50 60.70 32.30
CA VAL A 136 -59.73 60.92 33.07
C VAL A 136 -60.30 62.28 32.66
N ASP A 137 -61.60 62.36 32.44
CA ASP A 137 -62.25 63.63 32.12
C ASP A 137 -62.43 64.55 33.33
N GLY A 138 -62.59 65.85 33.05
CA GLY A 138 -62.81 66.87 34.06
C GLY A 138 -64.07 66.61 34.88
N ALA A 139 -63.90 66.31 36.17
CA ALA A 139 -65.03 65.98 37.03
C ALA A 139 -65.85 67.23 37.36
N LYS A 140 -67.17 67.12 37.20
CA LYS A 140 -68.15 68.11 37.66
C LYS A 140 -68.56 67.81 39.10
N VAL A 141 -68.43 68.81 39.97
CA VAL A 141 -68.70 68.77 41.42
C VAL A 141 -69.70 69.87 41.80
N THR A 142 -70.36 69.72 42.95
CA THR A 142 -71.33 70.68 43.50
C THR A 142 -71.10 70.86 45.01
N PRO A 143 -71.72 71.84 45.70
CA PRO A 143 -71.59 71.97 47.15
C PRO A 143 -71.96 70.70 47.95
N ASP A 144 -72.95 69.94 47.48
CA ASP A 144 -73.40 68.68 48.11
C ASP A 144 -72.49 67.49 47.78
N ASN A 145 -71.84 67.51 46.62
CA ASN A 145 -70.90 66.49 46.16
C ASN A 145 -69.57 67.15 45.74
N PRO A 146 -68.79 67.69 46.70
CA PRO A 146 -67.64 68.55 46.40
C PRO A 146 -66.39 67.77 45.98
N THR A 147 -66.33 66.46 46.23
CA THR A 147 -65.18 65.61 45.89
C THR A 147 -65.59 64.50 44.94
N SER A 148 -64.91 64.41 43.79
CA SER A 148 -65.00 63.28 42.88
C SER A 148 -63.73 62.44 42.93
N ILE A 149 -63.87 61.12 42.93
CA ILE A 149 -62.77 60.15 42.96
C ILE A 149 -62.89 59.22 41.76
N THR A 150 -61.80 59.06 41.01
CA THR A 150 -61.67 58.08 39.93
C THR A 150 -60.44 57.21 40.18
N THR A 151 -60.50 55.95 39.75
CA THR A 151 -59.36 55.03 39.78
C THR A 151 -59.02 54.64 38.35
N VAL A 152 -57.73 54.69 38.00
CA VAL A 152 -57.16 54.24 36.72
C VAL A 152 -56.33 53.00 36.99
N ILE A 153 -56.56 51.94 36.22
CA ILE A 153 -55.98 50.61 36.44
C ILE A 153 -54.95 50.32 35.35
N TYR A 154 -53.71 50.06 35.78
CA TYR A 154 -52.63 49.59 34.92
C TYR A 154 -52.61 48.05 34.86
N HIS A 155 -52.62 47.54 33.64
CA HIS A 155 -52.43 46.13 33.29
C HIS A 155 -51.07 45.96 32.62
N ARG A 156 -50.46 44.76 32.69
CA ARG A 156 -49.18 44.51 32.02
C ARG A 156 -49.36 44.45 30.51
N LEU A 157 -48.40 45.00 29.77
CA LEU A 157 -48.29 44.77 28.33
C LEU A 157 -47.93 43.30 28.06
N GLY A 158 -48.54 42.74 27.03
CA GLY A 158 -48.24 41.40 26.52
C GLY A 158 -46.84 41.30 25.91
N GLN A 159 -46.45 40.08 25.56
CA GLN A 159 -45.14 39.75 25.02
C GLN A 159 -45.22 39.01 23.68
N ILE A 160 -44.21 39.19 22.83
CA ILE A 160 -43.96 38.29 21.70
C ILE A 160 -43.33 37.01 22.25
N ILE A 161 -43.92 35.86 21.92
CA ILE A 161 -43.48 34.53 22.37
C ILE A 161 -43.00 33.72 21.16
N PRO A 162 -41.68 33.49 21.00
CA PRO A 162 -41.16 32.60 19.97
C PRO A 162 -41.58 31.15 20.19
N VAL A 163 -42.20 30.53 19.17
CA VAL A 163 -42.58 29.12 19.17
C VAL A 163 -42.04 28.38 17.95
N ASP A 164 -41.84 27.06 18.10
CA ASP A 164 -41.55 26.15 16.99
C ASP A 164 -42.79 25.89 16.11
N PRO A 165 -42.69 25.15 14.98
CA PRO A 165 -43.83 24.83 14.12
C PRO A 165 -44.94 24.03 14.82
N GLU A 166 -44.60 23.29 15.88
CA GLU A 166 -45.50 22.49 16.70
C GLU A 166 -46.22 23.32 17.81
N GLY A 167 -45.77 24.57 18.04
CA GLY A 167 -46.37 25.52 18.99
C GLY A 167 -45.72 25.57 20.38
N ASN A 168 -44.61 24.86 20.61
CA ASN A 168 -43.86 24.89 21.87
C ASN A 168 -42.96 26.13 21.94
N THR A 169 -42.78 26.69 23.13
CA THR A 169 -41.88 27.82 23.35
C THR A 169 -40.42 27.43 23.11
N ILE A 170 -39.70 28.17 22.26
CA ILE A 170 -38.30 27.89 21.95
C ILE A 170 -37.42 28.20 23.18
N PRO A 171 -36.64 27.24 23.73
CA PRO A 171 -35.84 27.46 24.94
C PRO A 171 -34.84 28.61 24.80
N ASN A 172 -34.79 29.48 25.80
CA ASN A 172 -33.92 30.67 25.88
C ASN A 172 -34.14 31.72 24.76
N ALA A 173 -35.17 31.60 23.93
CA ALA A 173 -35.51 32.63 22.96
C ALA A 173 -36.00 33.91 23.69
N PRO A 174 -35.59 35.12 23.28
CA PRO A 174 -36.04 36.35 23.92
C PRO A 174 -37.55 36.55 23.78
N THR A 175 -38.22 36.96 24.86
CA THR A 175 -39.66 37.27 24.89
C THR A 175 -39.90 38.76 25.13
N PRO A 176 -39.71 39.65 24.13
CA PRO A 176 -39.86 41.08 24.32
C PRO A 176 -41.32 41.44 24.64
N THR A 177 -41.51 42.20 25.71
CA THR A 177 -42.77 42.91 26.01
C THR A 177 -43.01 43.99 24.96
N TYR A 178 -44.28 44.25 24.63
CA TYR A 178 -44.66 45.30 23.69
C TYR A 178 -44.16 46.69 24.12
N ASN A 179 -43.83 47.52 23.14
CA ASN A 179 -43.48 48.93 23.30
C ASN A 179 -44.69 49.76 23.73
N ASN A 180 -44.57 50.58 24.77
CA ASN A 180 -45.59 51.56 25.17
C ASN A 180 -45.81 52.66 24.11
N ASP A 181 -47.07 52.98 23.77
CA ASP A 181 -47.36 54.25 23.11
C ASP A 181 -47.07 55.41 24.10
N GLN A 182 -46.31 56.39 23.63
CA GLN A 182 -45.88 57.56 24.43
C GLN A 182 -46.90 58.71 24.43
N LYS A 183 -48.02 58.56 23.71
CA LYS A 183 -49.10 59.53 23.54
C LYS A 183 -50.44 59.02 24.07
N ASP A 184 -50.66 57.70 24.02
CA ASP A 184 -51.84 57.01 24.53
C ASP A 184 -51.43 55.86 25.48
N PRO A 185 -51.45 56.06 26.81
CA PRO A 185 -51.04 55.02 27.75
C PRO A 185 -51.97 53.80 27.78
N SER A 186 -53.11 53.80 27.06
CA SER A 186 -53.96 52.61 26.88
C SER A 186 -53.51 51.69 25.75
N LYS A 187 -52.39 51.99 25.07
CA LYS A 187 -51.92 51.26 23.88
C LYS A 187 -50.49 50.76 23.96
N GLY A 188 -50.30 49.56 23.40
CA GLY A 188 -49.02 49.06 22.92
C GLY A 188 -48.78 49.47 21.47
N THR A 189 -47.53 49.37 21.02
CA THR A 189 -47.08 49.78 19.69
C THR A 189 -46.19 48.73 19.06
N THR A 190 -45.89 48.92 17.77
CA THR A 190 -45.06 48.05 16.95
C THR A 190 -43.75 47.70 17.65
N THR A 191 -43.49 46.40 17.78
CA THR A 191 -42.35 45.84 18.50
C THR A 191 -41.63 44.85 17.59
N PRO A 192 -40.30 44.99 17.37
CA PRO A 192 -39.55 44.08 16.53
C PRO A 192 -39.61 42.64 17.03
N VAL A 193 -39.78 41.70 16.10
CA VAL A 193 -39.68 40.26 16.38
C VAL A 193 -38.20 39.93 16.67
N PRO A 194 -37.90 39.19 17.75
CA PRO A 194 -36.52 38.90 18.13
C PRO A 194 -35.83 37.97 17.12
N LYS A 195 -34.50 38.03 17.03
CA LYS A 195 -33.73 37.04 16.27
C LYS A 195 -33.43 35.84 17.19
N VAL A 196 -33.79 34.65 16.73
CA VAL A 196 -33.57 33.38 17.44
C VAL A 196 -32.47 32.60 16.71
N PRO A 197 -31.32 32.28 17.35
CA PRO A 197 -30.23 31.54 16.70
C PRO A 197 -30.68 30.17 16.20
N GLY A 198 -30.24 29.79 14.99
CA GLY A 198 -30.61 28.54 14.33
C GLY A 198 -32.05 28.49 13.78
N TYR A 199 -32.80 29.58 13.87
CA TYR A 199 -34.20 29.69 13.48
C TYR A 199 -34.46 30.91 12.57
N THR A 200 -35.49 30.83 11.74
CA THR A 200 -35.94 31.92 10.86
C THR A 200 -37.46 32.10 10.92
N THR A 201 -37.94 33.31 10.64
CA THR A 201 -39.37 33.62 10.52
C THR A 201 -39.57 34.75 9.51
N THR A 202 -40.76 34.84 8.92
CA THR A 202 -41.13 35.86 7.92
C THR A 202 -41.67 37.15 8.54
N ILE A 203 -42.04 37.13 9.82
CA ILE A 203 -42.62 38.28 10.53
C ILE A 203 -41.49 39.04 11.23
N THR A 204 -41.25 40.30 10.85
CA THR A 204 -40.15 41.12 11.39
C THR A 204 -40.54 42.02 12.55
N GLU A 205 -41.83 42.33 12.70
CA GLU A 205 -42.39 43.18 13.76
C GLU A 205 -43.88 42.87 13.95
N VAL A 206 -44.40 43.15 15.15
CA VAL A 206 -45.81 42.94 15.51
C VAL A 206 -46.36 44.18 16.21
N THR A 207 -47.58 44.58 15.86
CA THR A 207 -48.36 45.58 16.60
C THR A 207 -49.54 44.87 17.26
N PRO A 208 -49.78 45.04 18.58
CA PRO A 208 -50.85 44.34 19.28
C PRO A 208 -52.22 45.00 19.06
N ASP A 209 -53.23 44.19 18.69
CA ASP A 209 -54.64 44.62 18.71
C ASP A 209 -55.17 44.74 20.15
N ASP A 210 -54.82 43.77 21.01
CA ASP A 210 -55.00 43.81 22.46
C ASP A 210 -53.63 44.02 23.14
N PRO A 211 -53.39 45.17 23.80
CA PRO A 211 -52.11 45.47 24.44
C PRO A 211 -51.76 44.51 25.59
N GLY A 212 -52.73 43.81 26.19
CA GLY A 212 -52.49 42.82 27.25
C GLY A 212 -52.25 41.39 26.76
N ALA A 213 -52.51 41.09 25.49
CA ALA A 213 -52.39 39.75 24.94
C ALA A 213 -50.94 39.40 24.55
N ASN A 214 -50.50 38.19 24.89
CA ASN A 214 -49.29 37.62 24.33
C ASN A 214 -49.54 37.17 22.87
N THR A 215 -48.54 37.33 22.01
CA THR A 215 -48.62 36.88 20.61
C THR A 215 -47.54 35.85 20.33
N GLN A 216 -47.95 34.64 19.94
CA GLN A 216 -47.03 33.62 19.48
C GLN A 216 -46.57 33.90 18.05
N ILE A 217 -45.27 33.77 17.80
CA ILE A 217 -44.68 33.89 16.46
C ILE A 217 -43.93 32.60 16.17
N THR A 218 -44.35 31.90 15.12
CA THR A 218 -43.72 30.66 14.66
C THR A 218 -42.38 30.94 13.98
N TYR A 219 -41.38 30.11 14.32
CA TYR A 219 -40.09 30.07 13.65
C TYR A 219 -39.83 28.67 13.10
N THR A 220 -39.26 28.61 11.90
CA THR A 220 -38.79 27.37 11.28
C THR A 220 -37.29 27.21 11.56
N PRO A 221 -36.79 26.02 11.93
CA PRO A 221 -35.35 25.78 12.00
C PRO A 221 -34.64 26.08 10.68
N ILE A 222 -33.44 26.64 10.75
CA ILE A 222 -32.59 26.88 9.58
C ILE A 222 -31.93 25.56 9.20
N ILE A 223 -32.31 25.07 8.02
CA ILE A 223 -31.69 23.92 7.37
C ILE A 223 -30.74 24.43 6.29
N LYS A 224 -29.50 23.91 6.29
CA LYS A 224 -28.45 24.22 5.30
C LYS A 224 -27.99 22.94 4.62
N ASP A 225 -27.70 23.03 3.33
CA ASP A 225 -27.09 21.93 2.60
C ASP A 225 -25.64 21.72 3.09
N ALA A 226 -25.25 20.45 3.25
CA ALA A 226 -23.93 20.02 3.70
C ALA A 226 -23.33 19.06 2.67
N THR A 227 -22.02 19.15 2.45
CA THR A 227 -21.29 18.28 1.52
C THR A 227 -19.96 17.81 2.08
N VAL A 228 -19.60 16.55 1.79
CA VAL A 228 -18.28 15.97 2.10
C VAL A 228 -17.77 15.21 0.87
N PRO A 229 -16.71 15.69 0.19
CA PRO A 229 -16.12 14.98 -0.94
C PRO A 229 -15.39 13.72 -0.47
N THR A 230 -15.42 12.65 -1.27
CA THR A 230 -14.79 11.37 -0.91
C THR A 230 -13.60 11.04 -1.82
N SER A 231 -12.70 10.16 -1.36
CA SER A 231 -11.59 9.67 -2.18
C SER A 231 -11.09 8.29 -1.73
N GLN A 232 -11.01 7.33 -2.65
CA GLN A 232 -10.20 6.11 -2.48
C GLN A 232 -8.90 6.26 -3.28
N THR A 233 -7.77 5.98 -2.65
CA THR A 233 -6.45 5.99 -3.28
C THR A 233 -5.79 4.63 -3.15
N VAL A 234 -5.41 4.03 -4.27
CA VAL A 234 -4.55 2.83 -4.31
C VAL A 234 -3.15 3.27 -4.76
N LYS A 235 -2.18 3.17 -3.86
CA LYS A 235 -0.76 3.42 -4.12
C LYS A 235 -0.04 2.15 -4.50
N TYR A 236 0.99 2.31 -5.34
CA TYR A 236 1.84 1.21 -5.77
C TYR A 236 3.29 1.46 -5.35
N GLU A 237 3.96 0.42 -4.84
CA GLU A 237 5.37 0.49 -4.41
C GLU A 237 6.16 -0.73 -4.92
N GLY A 238 7.48 -0.59 -5.06
CA GLY A 238 8.41 -1.72 -5.12
C GLY A 238 8.94 -2.16 -6.50
N ALA A 239 8.35 -1.69 -7.61
CA ALA A 239 8.78 -2.05 -8.97
C ALA A 239 9.80 -1.06 -9.60
N GLY A 240 10.44 -0.21 -8.79
CA GLY A 240 11.38 0.80 -9.26
C GLY A 240 10.74 1.77 -10.27
N ASP A 241 11.46 2.08 -11.36
CA ASP A 241 10.96 2.95 -12.44
C ASP A 241 9.74 2.38 -13.21
N LEU A 242 9.40 1.10 -13.00
CA LEU A 242 8.22 0.44 -13.57
C LEU A 242 6.99 0.50 -12.65
N THR A 243 7.10 1.12 -11.47
CA THR A 243 5.98 1.23 -10.51
C THR A 243 4.82 2.04 -11.14
N PRO A 244 3.58 1.51 -11.15
CA PRO A 244 2.41 2.25 -11.62
C PRO A 244 2.18 3.56 -10.87
N LYS A 245 1.43 4.48 -11.49
CA LYS A 245 0.90 5.66 -10.79
C LYS A 245 -0.24 5.27 -9.88
N ASP A 246 -0.36 5.95 -8.74
CA ASP A 246 -1.50 5.85 -7.83
C ASP A 246 -2.83 5.95 -8.59
N ASN A 247 -3.75 5.02 -8.31
CA ASN A 247 -5.11 5.05 -8.84
C ASN A 247 -6.03 5.75 -7.83
N VAL A 248 -6.59 6.89 -8.22
CA VAL A 248 -7.46 7.72 -7.37
C VAL A 248 -8.89 7.73 -7.93
N GLN A 249 -9.86 7.41 -7.08
CA GLN A 249 -11.30 7.50 -7.36
C GLN A 249 -11.89 8.56 -6.42
N ASN A 250 -12.46 9.63 -6.98
CA ASN A 250 -12.93 10.80 -6.23
C ASN A 250 -14.12 11.51 -6.91
N ASP A 251 -14.93 10.77 -7.69
CA ASP A 251 -16.08 11.28 -8.45
C ASP A 251 -17.40 11.32 -7.64
N TYR A 252 -17.36 10.98 -6.36
CA TYR A 252 -18.50 11.06 -5.44
C TYR A 252 -18.33 12.13 -4.35
N THR A 253 -19.45 12.57 -3.77
CA THR A 253 -19.52 13.52 -2.66
C THR A 253 -20.80 13.24 -1.88
N PHE A 254 -20.71 12.99 -0.57
CA PHE A 254 -21.90 12.88 0.28
C PHE A 254 -22.62 14.21 0.32
N THR A 255 -23.94 14.20 0.09
CA THR A 255 -24.83 15.34 0.27
C THR A 255 -25.77 15.09 1.43
N GLY A 256 -26.20 16.17 2.09
CA GLY A 256 -27.09 16.09 3.24
C GLY A 256 -27.56 17.45 3.71
N LYS A 257 -28.29 17.46 4.81
CA LYS A 257 -28.93 18.66 5.37
C LYS A 257 -28.63 18.79 6.86
N SER A 258 -27.95 19.88 7.21
CA SER A 258 -27.59 20.23 8.57
C SER A 258 -28.62 21.18 9.19
N ASN A 259 -29.02 20.89 10.42
CA ASN A 259 -29.98 21.68 11.19
C ASN A 259 -29.22 22.52 12.23
N GLU A 260 -29.28 23.86 12.10
CA GLU A 260 -28.52 24.77 12.98
C GLU A 260 -28.97 24.73 14.46
N THR A 261 -30.20 24.29 14.75
CA THR A 261 -30.71 24.17 16.12
C THR A 261 -30.14 22.96 16.85
N THR A 262 -29.94 21.84 16.15
CA THR A 262 -29.45 20.58 16.75
C THR A 262 -27.97 20.32 16.49
N ASN A 263 -27.37 20.98 15.49
CA ASN A 263 -26.06 20.67 14.91
C ASN A 263 -25.95 19.22 14.39
N VAL A 264 -27.09 18.60 14.05
CA VAL A 264 -27.15 17.28 13.41
C VAL A 264 -27.27 17.47 11.90
N THR A 265 -26.49 16.70 11.14
CA THR A 265 -26.63 16.57 9.68
C THR A 265 -27.27 15.23 9.35
N THR A 266 -28.36 15.28 8.60
CA THR A 266 -28.97 14.10 7.97
C THR A 266 -28.38 13.96 6.57
N TRP A 267 -27.63 12.90 6.31
CA TRP A 267 -27.07 12.60 4.99
C TRP A 267 -28.11 11.90 4.11
N ASP A 268 -28.09 12.18 2.79
CA ASP A 268 -29.00 11.59 1.81
C ASP A 268 -28.66 10.10 1.57
N GLU A 269 -27.37 9.76 1.62
CA GLU A 269 -26.83 8.39 1.61
C GLU A 269 -25.87 8.22 2.80
N ALA A 270 -25.94 7.08 3.50
CA ALA A 270 -25.13 6.83 4.70
C ALA A 270 -23.74 6.26 4.41
N THR A 271 -23.57 5.61 3.24
CA THR A 271 -22.32 4.99 2.80
C THR A 271 -22.16 5.10 1.29
N HIS A 272 -20.91 5.07 0.82
CA HIS A 272 -20.57 4.96 -0.59
C HIS A 272 -19.48 3.91 -0.78
N ALA A 273 -19.48 3.19 -1.90
CA ALA A 273 -18.44 2.21 -2.21
C ALA A 273 -17.94 2.41 -3.64
N TYR A 274 -16.65 2.68 -3.79
CA TYR A 274 -16.00 2.73 -5.10
C TYR A 274 -15.83 1.32 -5.68
N LYS A 275 -15.61 1.24 -6.99
CA LYS A 275 -15.39 -0.05 -7.67
C LYS A 275 -14.01 -0.61 -7.32
N PRO A 276 -13.84 -1.94 -7.20
CA PRO A 276 -12.53 -2.56 -7.01
C PRO A 276 -11.52 -2.10 -8.06
N VAL A 277 -10.26 -2.07 -7.65
CA VAL A 277 -9.12 -1.60 -8.45
C VAL A 277 -8.20 -2.77 -8.74
N GLU A 278 -8.20 -3.25 -9.98
CA GLU A 278 -7.30 -4.32 -10.44
C GLU A 278 -5.84 -3.86 -10.39
N THR A 279 -4.96 -4.69 -9.81
CA THR A 279 -3.52 -4.41 -9.75
C THR A 279 -2.88 -4.65 -11.13
N PRO A 280 -2.07 -3.73 -11.68
CA PRO A 280 -1.37 -3.96 -12.94
C PRO A 280 -0.36 -5.11 -12.88
N VAL A 281 -0.30 -5.95 -13.92
CA VAL A 281 0.79 -6.93 -14.11
C VAL A 281 2.05 -6.21 -14.57
N ILE A 282 3.16 -6.36 -13.85
CA ILE A 282 4.44 -5.70 -14.15
C ILE A 282 5.52 -6.75 -14.47
N PRO A 283 6.10 -6.76 -15.68
CA PRO A 283 7.09 -7.76 -16.08
C PRO A 283 8.27 -7.89 -15.12
N GLY A 284 8.50 -9.09 -14.60
CA GLY A 284 9.58 -9.39 -13.66
C GLY A 284 9.25 -9.12 -12.19
N TYR A 285 8.01 -8.72 -11.87
CA TYR A 285 7.54 -8.47 -10.50
C TYR A 285 6.19 -9.13 -10.23
N TYR A 286 5.95 -9.56 -8.99
CA TYR A 286 4.63 -9.96 -8.50
C TYR A 286 4.14 -9.01 -7.40
N ALA A 287 2.83 -8.76 -7.36
CA ALA A 287 2.17 -7.99 -6.32
C ALA A 287 1.79 -8.87 -5.11
N ASP A 288 1.50 -8.24 -3.98
CA ASP A 288 0.93 -8.91 -2.80
C ASP A 288 -0.60 -9.08 -2.84
N VAL A 289 -1.33 -8.31 -3.66
CA VAL A 289 -2.76 -8.50 -3.93
C VAL A 289 -3.11 -8.33 -5.41
N ALA A 290 -4.05 -9.16 -5.90
CA ALA A 290 -4.50 -9.16 -7.30
C ALA A 290 -5.34 -7.92 -7.64
N SER A 291 -6.10 -7.43 -6.67
CA SER A 291 -6.87 -6.20 -6.73
C SER A 291 -7.07 -5.64 -5.32
N VAL A 292 -7.50 -4.38 -5.23
CA VAL A 292 -8.02 -3.79 -3.99
C VAL A 292 -9.55 -3.80 -4.06
N ASP A 293 -10.18 -4.45 -3.09
CA ASP A 293 -11.64 -4.55 -2.95
C ASP A 293 -12.34 -3.18 -2.82
N ASN A 294 -13.66 -3.18 -2.96
CA ASN A 294 -14.48 -1.98 -2.76
C ASN A 294 -14.44 -1.49 -1.31
N ILE A 295 -13.85 -0.33 -1.05
CA ILE A 295 -13.85 0.27 0.29
C ILE A 295 -15.18 1.00 0.51
N VAL A 296 -15.81 0.75 1.65
CA VAL A 296 -17.06 1.41 2.06
C VAL A 296 -16.71 2.64 2.90
N LEU A 297 -16.91 3.82 2.31
CA LEU A 297 -16.69 5.13 2.91
C LEU A 297 -17.98 5.63 3.59
N THR A 298 -17.84 6.53 4.57
CA THR A 298 -18.95 7.25 5.22
C THR A 298 -18.67 8.74 5.26
N PRO A 299 -19.65 9.62 5.58
CA PRO A 299 -19.39 11.05 5.77
C PRO A 299 -18.36 11.37 6.87
N GLU A 300 -18.22 10.49 7.86
CA GLU A 300 -17.25 10.56 8.96
C GLU A 300 -15.89 9.96 8.57
N HIS A 301 -15.88 8.97 7.67
CA HIS A 301 -14.70 8.34 7.09
C HIS A 301 -14.73 8.44 5.54
N PRO A 302 -14.55 9.65 4.97
CA PRO A 302 -14.78 9.89 3.54
C PRO A 302 -13.56 9.59 2.66
N THR A 303 -12.40 9.27 3.24
CA THR A 303 -11.15 9.07 2.51
C THR A 303 -10.38 7.87 3.04
N GLU A 304 -9.94 6.98 2.16
CA GLU A 304 -9.10 5.82 2.51
C GLU A 304 -7.96 5.60 1.51
N GLU A 305 -6.87 5.02 2.01
CA GLU A 305 -5.63 4.78 1.24
C GLU A 305 -5.11 3.36 1.46
N VAL A 306 -4.89 2.62 0.38
CA VAL A 306 -4.34 1.25 0.38
C VAL A 306 -3.04 1.23 -0.41
N THR A 307 -2.03 0.50 0.07
CA THR A 307 -0.74 0.31 -0.64
C THR A 307 -0.60 -1.12 -1.13
N VAL A 308 -0.40 -1.29 -2.43
CA VAL A 308 -0.07 -2.56 -3.10
C VAL A 308 1.44 -2.61 -3.34
N LYS A 309 2.09 -3.73 -3.03
CA LYS A 309 3.56 -3.84 -3.04
C LYS A 309 4.05 -4.93 -3.97
N TYR A 310 4.82 -4.50 -4.96
CA TYR A 310 5.54 -5.37 -5.88
C TYR A 310 6.84 -5.89 -5.25
N ARG A 311 7.17 -7.14 -5.56
CA ARG A 311 8.46 -7.80 -5.27
C ARG A 311 8.99 -8.43 -6.55
N ALA A 312 10.30 -8.53 -6.71
CA ALA A 312 10.90 -9.15 -7.89
C ALA A 312 10.56 -10.65 -7.96
N LEU A 313 10.35 -11.17 -9.17
CA LEU A 313 10.20 -12.60 -9.41
C LEU A 313 11.51 -13.35 -9.16
N GLY A 314 11.39 -14.59 -8.69
CA GLY A 314 12.46 -15.56 -8.65
C GLY A 314 12.91 -16.00 -10.05
N ARG A 315 13.94 -16.84 -10.08
CA ARG A 315 14.50 -17.41 -11.30
C ARG A 315 14.92 -18.87 -11.13
N ILE A 316 15.03 -19.58 -12.24
CA ILE A 316 15.68 -20.88 -12.30
C ILE A 316 17.19 -20.68 -12.14
N VAL A 317 17.82 -21.47 -11.28
CA VAL A 317 19.26 -21.46 -11.01
C VAL A 317 19.83 -22.86 -11.30
N PRO A 318 20.49 -23.05 -12.45
CA PRO A 318 21.21 -24.29 -12.75
C PRO A 318 22.33 -24.57 -11.75
N VAL A 319 22.35 -25.77 -11.18
CA VAL A 319 23.41 -26.27 -10.28
C VAL A 319 23.95 -27.64 -10.73
N ASP A 320 25.20 -27.93 -10.37
CA ASP A 320 25.79 -29.28 -10.49
C ASP A 320 25.23 -30.25 -9.41
N PRO A 321 25.59 -31.55 -9.43
CA PRO A 321 25.15 -32.52 -8.41
C PRO A 321 25.59 -32.18 -6.98
N GLU A 322 26.67 -31.42 -6.84
CA GLU A 322 27.24 -30.93 -5.58
C GLU A 322 26.54 -29.65 -5.06
N GLY A 323 25.70 -29.01 -5.88
CA GLY A 323 24.91 -27.82 -5.54
C GLY A 323 25.57 -26.48 -5.89
N ASN A 324 26.72 -26.47 -6.57
CA ASN A 324 27.36 -25.25 -7.06
C ASN A 324 26.66 -24.76 -8.34
N VAL A 325 26.60 -23.44 -8.53
CA VAL A 325 25.98 -22.83 -9.72
C VAL A 325 26.80 -23.13 -10.97
N VAL A 326 26.15 -23.66 -12.02
CA VAL A 326 26.81 -23.97 -13.29
C VAL A 326 27.32 -22.67 -13.96
N PRO A 327 28.64 -22.53 -14.22
CA PRO A 327 29.20 -21.29 -14.74
C PRO A 327 28.62 -20.87 -16.10
N ASN A 328 28.27 -19.60 -16.24
CA ASN A 328 27.69 -18.98 -17.45
C ASN A 328 26.35 -19.58 -17.94
N ALA A 329 25.70 -20.45 -17.15
CA ALA A 329 24.40 -21.00 -17.50
C ALA A 329 23.30 -19.91 -17.51
N PRO A 330 22.31 -19.98 -18.41
CA PRO A 330 21.15 -19.09 -18.37
C PRO A 330 20.38 -19.22 -17.05
N MET A 331 19.98 -18.10 -16.47
CA MET A 331 19.14 -18.04 -15.26
C MET A 331 17.83 -17.30 -15.58
N PRO A 332 16.89 -17.91 -16.31
CA PRO A 332 15.64 -17.26 -16.67
C PRO A 332 14.80 -16.97 -15.41
N THR A 333 14.38 -15.71 -15.27
CA THR A 333 13.30 -15.32 -14.36
C THR A 333 11.99 -15.98 -14.79
N TYR A 334 11.10 -16.25 -13.84
CA TYR A 334 9.78 -16.77 -14.20
C TYR A 334 8.98 -15.78 -15.05
N SER A 335 8.09 -16.32 -15.87
CA SER A 335 7.09 -15.53 -16.58
C SER A 335 5.93 -15.16 -15.64
N ASN A 336 5.49 -13.90 -15.67
CA ASN A 336 4.27 -13.46 -14.99
C ASN A 336 3.03 -14.19 -15.54
N ASP A 337 2.04 -14.46 -14.68
CA ASP A 337 0.68 -14.71 -15.16
C ASP A 337 0.10 -13.39 -15.73
N PRO A 338 -0.35 -13.35 -17.00
CA PRO A 338 -0.89 -12.13 -17.62
C PRO A 338 -2.31 -11.76 -17.14
N SER A 339 -2.92 -12.61 -16.31
CA SER A 339 -4.26 -12.43 -15.74
C SER A 339 -4.28 -12.31 -14.22
N ASP A 340 -3.17 -12.61 -13.54
CA ASP A 340 -3.03 -12.50 -12.09
C ASP A 340 -1.65 -11.93 -11.69
N PRO A 341 -1.56 -10.66 -11.25
CA PRO A 341 -0.29 -10.02 -10.93
C PRO A 341 0.38 -10.60 -9.66
N THR A 342 -0.30 -11.49 -8.91
CA THR A 342 0.27 -12.19 -7.76
C THR A 342 0.98 -13.49 -8.15
N LYS A 343 0.90 -13.93 -9.42
CA LYS A 343 1.34 -15.27 -9.87
C LYS A 343 2.33 -15.27 -11.03
N THR A 344 2.92 -16.44 -11.23
CA THR A 344 3.79 -16.82 -12.35
C THR A 344 3.22 -17.99 -13.12
N THR A 345 3.51 -18.07 -14.42
CA THR A 345 3.26 -19.29 -15.21
C THR A 345 4.45 -20.25 -15.14
N THR A 346 4.22 -21.48 -15.62
CA THR A 346 5.27 -22.42 -16.00
C THR A 346 6.34 -21.72 -16.86
N THR A 347 7.61 -22.01 -16.58
CA THR A 347 8.78 -21.49 -17.28
C THR A 347 9.70 -22.65 -17.66
N PRO A 348 10.16 -22.76 -18.92
CA PRO A 348 11.02 -23.86 -19.36
C PRO A 348 12.39 -23.78 -18.69
N VAL A 349 12.94 -24.95 -18.36
CA VAL A 349 14.31 -25.12 -17.88
C VAL A 349 15.27 -24.96 -19.08
N PRO A 350 16.36 -24.19 -18.98
CA PRO A 350 17.22 -23.93 -20.12
C PRO A 350 18.08 -25.15 -20.49
N ASP A 351 18.22 -25.42 -21.79
CA ASP A 351 19.21 -26.37 -22.30
C ASP A 351 20.64 -25.84 -22.04
N ILE A 352 21.50 -26.68 -21.46
CA ILE A 352 22.90 -26.34 -21.18
C ILE A 352 23.81 -27.33 -21.94
N PRO A 353 24.63 -26.87 -22.90
CA PRO A 353 25.56 -27.74 -23.63
C PRO A 353 26.48 -28.53 -22.69
N GLY A 354 26.64 -29.82 -22.97
CA GLY A 354 27.46 -30.73 -22.18
C GLY A 354 26.82 -31.24 -20.89
N TYR A 355 25.59 -30.84 -20.57
CA TYR A 355 24.82 -31.30 -19.41
C TYR A 355 23.47 -31.91 -19.80
N THR A 356 22.85 -32.62 -18.86
CA THR A 356 21.47 -33.12 -18.93
C THR A 356 20.75 -32.91 -17.61
N THR A 357 19.43 -32.79 -17.67
CA THR A 357 18.55 -32.80 -16.49
C THR A 357 17.25 -33.54 -16.82
N THR A 358 16.52 -33.98 -15.79
CA THR A 358 15.22 -34.67 -15.94
C THR A 358 14.02 -33.73 -15.84
N ILE A 359 14.23 -32.46 -15.46
CA ILE A 359 13.17 -31.46 -15.30
C ILE A 359 13.20 -30.51 -16.49
N THR A 360 12.16 -30.53 -17.33
CA THR A 360 12.08 -29.71 -18.55
C THR A 360 11.42 -28.34 -18.33
N GLU A 361 10.61 -28.20 -17.28
CA GLU A 361 9.89 -26.97 -16.96
C GLU A 361 9.58 -26.88 -15.45
N VAL A 362 9.41 -25.66 -14.96
CA VAL A 362 9.15 -25.37 -13.53
C VAL A 362 8.04 -24.34 -13.41
N THR A 363 7.11 -24.60 -12.48
CA THR A 363 6.19 -23.60 -11.93
C THR A 363 6.48 -23.49 -10.43
N PRO A 364 6.85 -22.32 -9.89
CA PRO A 364 7.16 -22.18 -8.48
C PRO A 364 5.89 -22.02 -7.63
N ASP A 365 5.89 -22.54 -6.41
CA ASP A 365 4.83 -22.30 -5.42
C ASP A 365 4.91 -20.88 -4.82
N ASP A 366 6.12 -20.31 -4.70
CA ASP A 366 6.37 -18.91 -4.33
C ASP A 366 6.99 -18.17 -5.53
N PRO A 367 6.26 -17.22 -6.15
CA PRO A 367 6.75 -16.39 -7.26
C PRO A 367 8.08 -15.66 -7.00
N GLY A 368 8.43 -15.39 -5.73
CA GLY A 368 9.69 -14.74 -5.34
C GLY A 368 10.86 -15.69 -5.09
N ALA A 369 10.63 -17.01 -5.00
CA ALA A 369 11.66 -17.98 -4.63
C ALA A 369 12.47 -18.47 -5.84
N ASN A 370 13.80 -18.56 -5.69
CA ASN A 370 14.66 -19.16 -6.72
C ASN A 370 14.61 -20.69 -6.63
N THR A 371 14.32 -21.37 -7.74
CA THR A 371 14.38 -22.85 -7.80
C THR A 371 15.73 -23.28 -8.34
N GLN A 372 16.44 -24.10 -7.57
CA GLN A 372 17.64 -24.78 -8.04
C GLN A 372 17.26 -26.02 -8.84
N ILE A 373 17.88 -26.21 -10.02
CA ILE A 373 17.69 -27.39 -10.86
C ILE A 373 19.05 -28.05 -11.08
N THR A 374 19.17 -29.33 -10.73
CA THR A 374 20.40 -30.11 -10.89
C THR A 374 20.61 -30.52 -12.34
N TYR A 375 21.84 -30.35 -12.82
CA TYR A 375 22.30 -30.76 -14.13
C TYR A 375 23.48 -31.73 -13.99
N THR A 376 23.34 -32.92 -14.57
CA THR A 376 24.39 -33.94 -14.60
C THR A 376 25.24 -33.77 -15.87
N PRO A 377 26.58 -33.68 -15.77
CA PRO A 377 27.46 -33.66 -16.94
C PRO A 377 27.26 -34.88 -17.84
N ILE A 378 27.30 -34.68 -19.15
CA ILE A 378 27.29 -35.76 -20.14
C ILE A 378 28.71 -36.32 -20.22
N ILE A 379 28.87 -37.60 -19.90
CA ILE A 379 30.13 -38.34 -20.05
C ILE A 379 30.03 -39.21 -21.31
N THR A 380 30.93 -39.00 -22.27
CA THR A 380 31.04 -39.80 -23.50
C THR A 380 32.31 -40.64 -23.48
N LYS A 381 32.27 -41.83 -24.09
CA LYS A 381 33.46 -42.69 -24.20
C LYS A 381 34.23 -42.34 -25.47
N VAL A 382 35.54 -42.15 -25.31
CA VAL A 382 36.47 -41.83 -26.41
C VAL A 382 37.55 -42.90 -26.50
N SER A 383 38.10 -43.07 -27.70
CA SER A 383 39.23 -43.96 -27.94
C SER A 383 40.19 -43.36 -28.96
N GLN A 384 41.48 -43.65 -28.78
CA GLN A 384 42.56 -43.19 -29.65
C GLN A 384 43.45 -44.40 -29.98
N PRO A 385 43.39 -44.94 -31.22
CA PRO A 385 44.26 -46.04 -31.62
C PRO A 385 45.72 -45.59 -31.62
N ALA A 386 46.61 -46.51 -31.24
CA ALA A 386 48.04 -46.28 -31.13
C ALA A 386 48.84 -47.21 -32.04
N SER A 387 50.09 -46.86 -32.37
CA SER A 387 50.98 -47.75 -33.09
C SER A 387 52.47 -47.42 -32.96
N GLN A 388 53.31 -48.45 -33.12
CA GLN A 388 54.70 -48.32 -33.54
C GLN A 388 54.82 -48.79 -34.99
N VAL A 389 55.42 -47.94 -35.85
CA VAL A 389 55.71 -48.25 -37.26
C VAL A 389 57.21 -48.24 -37.49
N VAL A 390 57.75 -49.31 -38.06
CA VAL A 390 59.13 -49.39 -38.55
C VAL A 390 59.10 -49.49 -40.07
N LYS A 391 59.56 -48.44 -40.75
CA LYS A 391 59.69 -48.37 -42.19
C LYS A 391 61.11 -48.75 -42.60
N TYR A 392 61.23 -49.46 -43.72
CA TYR A 392 62.51 -49.85 -44.29
C TYR A 392 62.70 -49.18 -45.64
N GLU A 393 63.92 -48.76 -45.97
CA GLU A 393 64.26 -48.19 -47.28
C GLU A 393 65.69 -48.57 -47.74
N GLY A 394 66.02 -48.29 -48.99
CA GLY A 394 67.39 -48.40 -49.53
C GLY A 394 67.78 -49.72 -50.22
N ALA A 395 67.05 -50.83 -50.01
CA ALA A 395 67.37 -52.14 -50.60
C ALA A 395 66.71 -52.42 -51.98
N GLY A 396 66.03 -51.44 -52.57
CA GLY A 396 65.32 -51.59 -53.86
C GLY A 396 64.18 -52.60 -53.75
N ASP A 397 64.03 -53.48 -54.75
CA ASP A 397 63.01 -54.55 -54.79
C ASP A 397 63.15 -55.59 -53.64
N LEU A 398 64.25 -55.55 -52.88
CA LEU A 398 64.51 -56.40 -51.72
C LEU A 398 64.21 -55.70 -50.37
N THR A 399 63.64 -54.50 -50.40
CA THR A 399 63.27 -53.75 -49.19
C THR A 399 62.13 -54.48 -48.45
N PRO A 400 62.26 -54.76 -47.14
CA PRO A 400 61.17 -55.36 -46.36
C PRO A 400 59.90 -54.51 -46.37
N VAL A 401 58.75 -55.17 -46.20
CA VAL A 401 57.51 -54.48 -45.85
C VAL A 401 57.63 -53.80 -44.48
N GLU A 402 56.95 -52.67 -44.29
CA GLU A 402 56.93 -51.98 -43.00
C GLU A 402 56.36 -52.87 -41.89
N SER A 403 56.98 -52.84 -40.71
CA SER A 403 56.50 -53.55 -39.53
C SER A 403 55.60 -52.61 -38.72
N ILE A 404 54.40 -53.07 -38.38
CA ILE A 404 53.40 -52.29 -37.66
C ILE A 404 52.95 -53.09 -36.43
N GLN A 405 53.10 -52.51 -35.24
CA GLN A 405 52.39 -52.92 -34.03
C GLN A 405 51.28 -51.90 -33.79
N ASN A 406 50.02 -52.35 -33.75
CA ASN A 406 48.83 -51.49 -33.64
C ASN A 406 47.65 -52.20 -32.94
N ASP A 407 47.97 -53.15 -32.07
CA ASP A 407 47.07 -53.98 -31.28
C ASP A 407 46.52 -53.29 -30.02
N TYR A 408 47.05 -52.12 -29.67
CA TYR A 408 46.64 -51.32 -28.53
C TYR A 408 45.84 -50.06 -28.94
N THR A 409 44.94 -49.62 -28.06
CA THR A 409 44.11 -48.42 -28.24
C THR A 409 43.83 -47.80 -26.88
N PHE A 410 44.21 -46.53 -26.71
CA PHE A 410 43.86 -45.78 -25.51
C PHE A 410 42.35 -45.61 -25.43
N THR A 411 41.78 -45.78 -24.24
CA THR A 411 40.36 -45.53 -23.97
C THR A 411 40.20 -44.59 -22.80
N GLY A 412 39.20 -43.72 -22.87
CA GLY A 412 38.96 -42.70 -21.86
C GLY A 412 37.51 -42.23 -21.84
N GLU A 413 37.20 -41.40 -20.86
CA GLU A 413 35.91 -40.76 -20.73
C GLU A 413 36.06 -39.24 -20.83
N LYS A 414 35.28 -38.64 -21.72
CA LYS A 414 35.26 -37.20 -21.97
C LYS A 414 34.05 -36.59 -21.26
N ASN A 415 34.30 -35.52 -20.51
CA ASN A 415 33.26 -34.67 -19.96
C ASN A 415 32.87 -33.62 -21.01
N GLU A 416 31.66 -33.71 -21.56
CA GLU A 416 31.21 -32.79 -22.61
C GLU A 416 30.94 -31.36 -22.11
N ALA A 417 30.83 -31.14 -20.79
CA ALA A 417 30.67 -29.81 -20.20
C ALA A 417 32.01 -29.04 -20.10
N THR A 418 33.10 -29.72 -19.75
CA THR A 418 34.43 -29.10 -19.62
C THR A 418 35.30 -29.27 -20.86
N GLY A 419 34.99 -30.26 -21.72
CA GLY A 419 35.84 -30.70 -22.82
C GLY A 419 37.03 -31.58 -22.39
N GLU A 420 37.18 -31.83 -21.08
CA GLU A 420 38.27 -32.60 -20.48
C GLU A 420 38.14 -34.10 -20.80
N VAL A 421 39.27 -34.77 -21.05
CA VAL A 421 39.35 -36.20 -21.31
C VAL A 421 40.18 -36.88 -20.24
N THR A 422 39.55 -37.77 -19.48
CA THR A 422 40.23 -38.64 -18.52
C THR A 422 40.56 -39.96 -19.21
N TRP A 423 41.82 -40.15 -19.56
CA TRP A 423 42.33 -41.40 -20.12
C TRP A 423 42.52 -42.48 -19.03
N THR A 424 42.21 -43.74 -19.38
CA THR A 424 42.31 -44.88 -18.45
C THR A 424 43.77 -45.25 -18.18
N GLU A 425 44.60 -45.17 -19.21
CA GLU A 425 46.04 -45.46 -19.19
C GLU A 425 46.77 -44.34 -19.95
N GLN A 426 47.86 -43.85 -19.37
CA GLN A 426 48.51 -42.59 -19.79
C GLN A 426 49.66 -42.82 -20.79
N ASN A 427 50.15 -44.06 -20.88
CA ASN A 427 51.18 -44.49 -21.81
C ASN A 427 51.00 -45.98 -22.16
N HIS A 428 51.63 -46.41 -23.25
CA HIS A 428 51.75 -47.81 -23.66
C HIS A 428 53.15 -48.05 -24.24
N SER A 429 53.69 -49.26 -24.09
CA SER A 429 55.05 -49.59 -24.56
C SER A 429 55.04 -50.82 -25.47
N TYR A 430 55.35 -50.58 -26.75
CA TYR A 430 55.50 -51.64 -27.75
C TYR A 430 56.79 -52.44 -27.57
N GLN A 431 56.87 -53.60 -28.22
CA GLN A 431 58.08 -54.43 -28.18
C GLN A 431 59.08 -54.00 -29.27
N GLY A 432 60.36 -54.27 -29.04
CA GLY A 432 61.40 -53.98 -30.02
C GLY A 432 61.28 -54.84 -31.29
N VAL A 433 61.58 -54.25 -32.44
CA VAL A 433 61.48 -54.88 -33.76
C VAL A 433 62.89 -55.21 -34.27
N PRO A 434 63.23 -56.49 -34.51
CA PRO A 434 64.50 -56.85 -35.13
C PRO A 434 64.51 -56.47 -36.62
N THR A 435 65.59 -55.84 -37.07
CA THR A 435 65.76 -55.50 -38.50
C THR A 435 66.05 -56.77 -39.30
N PRO A 436 65.38 -57.02 -40.45
CA PRO A 436 65.67 -58.17 -41.30
C PRO A 436 67.10 -58.14 -41.90
N VAL A 437 67.74 -59.30 -42.00
CA VAL A 437 69.02 -59.46 -42.71
C VAL A 437 68.76 -59.60 -44.21
N ILE A 438 69.25 -58.65 -45.01
CA ILE A 438 69.09 -58.65 -46.48
C ILE A 438 70.43 -58.99 -47.16
N PRO A 439 70.50 -60.05 -48.00
CA PRO A 439 71.73 -60.41 -48.71
C PRO A 439 72.26 -59.27 -49.60
N GLY A 440 73.52 -58.89 -49.43
CA GLY A 440 74.18 -57.84 -50.21
C GLY A 440 73.92 -56.40 -49.73
N TYR A 441 73.27 -56.22 -48.58
CA TYR A 441 73.04 -54.92 -47.94
C TYR A 441 73.37 -55.00 -46.44
N TYR A 442 73.68 -53.88 -45.80
CA TYR A 442 73.73 -53.72 -44.34
C TYR A 442 72.78 -52.60 -43.91
N ALA A 443 72.20 -52.70 -42.72
CA ALA A 443 71.33 -51.70 -42.13
C ALA A 443 72.11 -50.68 -41.30
N ASP A 444 71.49 -49.52 -41.03
CA ASP A 444 71.92 -48.55 -40.01
C ASP A 444 71.55 -48.97 -38.57
N ILE A 445 70.46 -49.72 -38.40
CA ILE A 445 69.91 -50.14 -37.10
C ILE A 445 69.73 -51.66 -37.05
N GLU A 446 70.34 -52.31 -36.04
CA GLU A 446 70.23 -53.75 -35.79
C GLU A 446 68.85 -54.17 -35.25
N HIS A 447 68.34 -53.37 -34.31
CA HIS A 447 67.09 -53.63 -33.61
C HIS A 447 66.46 -52.29 -33.24
N VAL A 448 65.25 -52.02 -33.73
CA VAL A 448 64.50 -50.82 -33.35
C VAL A 448 63.93 -51.03 -31.96
N ALA A 449 64.27 -50.16 -31.01
CA ALA A 449 63.75 -50.23 -29.65
C ALA A 449 62.21 -50.12 -29.63
N GLY A 450 61.59 -50.75 -28.63
CA GLY A 450 60.16 -50.61 -28.39
C GLY A 450 59.80 -49.16 -28.07
N ALA A 451 58.77 -48.64 -28.73
CA ALA A 451 58.34 -47.26 -28.54
C ALA A 451 57.35 -47.13 -27.36
N GLU A 452 57.59 -46.14 -26.50
CA GLU A 452 56.56 -45.62 -25.61
C GLU A 452 55.72 -44.58 -26.35
N VAL A 453 54.39 -44.73 -26.28
CA VAL A 453 53.39 -43.84 -26.88
C VAL A 453 52.42 -43.35 -25.81
N THR A 454 51.76 -42.22 -26.04
CA THR A 454 50.74 -41.64 -25.13
C THR A 454 49.48 -41.26 -25.93
N PRO A 455 48.33 -40.95 -25.28
CA PRO A 455 47.15 -40.51 -26.02
C PRO A 455 47.38 -39.26 -26.90
N ASP A 456 48.26 -38.34 -26.46
CA ASP A 456 48.63 -37.13 -27.22
C ASP A 456 49.64 -37.41 -28.34
N ASN A 457 50.47 -38.45 -28.19
CA ASN A 457 51.46 -38.90 -29.18
C ASN A 457 51.29 -40.42 -29.43
N PRO A 458 50.18 -40.83 -30.07
CA PRO A 458 49.79 -42.25 -30.11
C PRO A 458 50.53 -43.04 -31.20
N VAL A 459 51.22 -42.38 -32.13
CA VAL A 459 51.93 -43.02 -33.24
C VAL A 459 53.42 -42.69 -33.16
N SER A 460 54.26 -43.72 -33.03
CA SER A 460 55.71 -43.64 -33.20
C SER A 460 56.11 -44.18 -34.57
N THR A 461 57.13 -43.57 -35.20
CA THR A 461 57.65 -44.04 -36.49
C THR A 461 59.18 -43.96 -36.52
N THR A 462 59.81 -45.09 -36.84
CA THR A 462 61.25 -45.20 -37.08
C THR A 462 61.49 -45.59 -38.53
N ILE A 463 62.57 -45.08 -39.13
CA ILE A 463 63.05 -45.48 -40.45
C ILE A 463 64.37 -46.24 -40.25
N VAL A 464 64.53 -47.35 -40.97
CA VAL A 464 65.73 -48.17 -41.02
C VAL A 464 66.25 -48.18 -42.46
N THR A 465 67.49 -47.74 -42.63
CA THR A 465 68.12 -47.51 -43.93
C THR A 465 69.05 -48.67 -44.28
N TYR A 466 68.80 -49.33 -45.41
CA TYR A 466 69.73 -50.31 -45.97
C TYR A 466 70.71 -49.62 -46.95
N HIS A 467 71.99 -49.93 -46.78
CA HIS A 467 73.08 -49.52 -47.64
C HIS A 467 73.67 -50.76 -48.32
N LYS A 468 74.06 -50.65 -49.59
CA LYS A 468 74.60 -51.79 -50.33
C LYS A 468 75.99 -52.16 -49.81
N LEU A 469 76.24 -53.45 -49.62
CA LEU A 469 77.58 -53.96 -49.28
C LEU A 469 78.55 -53.78 -50.47
N GLY A 470 79.78 -53.40 -50.15
CA GLY A 470 80.91 -53.35 -51.08
C GLY A 470 81.32 -54.75 -51.56
N SER A 471 82.19 -54.79 -52.56
CA SER A 471 82.67 -56.03 -53.20
C SER A 471 84.19 -56.17 -53.15
N LEU A 472 84.66 -57.41 -53.17
CA LEU A 472 86.09 -57.69 -53.40
C LEU A 472 86.39 -57.48 -54.88
N ILE A 473 87.36 -56.62 -55.17
CA ILE A 473 87.82 -56.32 -56.53
C ILE A 473 89.23 -56.90 -56.72
N PRO A 474 89.38 -58.03 -57.43
CA PRO A 474 90.69 -58.58 -57.75
C PRO A 474 91.52 -57.64 -58.63
N VAL A 475 92.73 -57.32 -58.19
CA VAL A 475 93.67 -56.45 -58.91
C VAL A 475 95.05 -57.07 -59.09
N ASP A 476 95.75 -56.65 -60.14
CA ASP A 476 97.17 -56.92 -60.34
C ASP A 476 98.04 -56.20 -59.29
N SER A 477 99.36 -56.43 -59.34
CA SER A 477 100.34 -55.76 -58.48
C SER A 477 100.45 -54.24 -58.67
N ASN A 478 99.74 -53.67 -59.66
CA ASN A 478 99.72 -52.25 -59.98
C ASN A 478 98.37 -51.59 -59.60
N GLY A 479 97.39 -52.36 -59.12
CA GLY A 479 96.05 -51.89 -58.73
C GLY A 479 95.00 -51.87 -59.85
N ASN A 480 95.29 -52.47 -61.01
CA ASN A 480 94.36 -52.62 -62.14
C ASN A 480 93.44 -53.84 -61.95
N PRO A 481 92.12 -53.76 -62.19
CA PRO A 481 91.22 -54.91 -62.12
C PRO A 481 91.63 -56.06 -63.04
N ILE A 482 91.56 -57.31 -62.55
CA ILE A 482 91.84 -58.51 -63.35
C ILE A 482 90.58 -58.85 -64.18
N PRO A 483 90.68 -58.90 -65.53
CA PRO A 483 89.52 -59.15 -66.39
C PRO A 483 88.87 -60.52 -66.11
N ASN A 484 87.54 -60.54 -66.09
CA ASN A 484 86.70 -61.73 -65.85
C ASN A 484 86.92 -62.43 -64.48
N ALA A 485 87.62 -61.79 -63.55
CA ALA A 485 87.71 -62.29 -62.18
C ALA A 485 86.37 -62.14 -61.45
N PRO A 486 85.96 -63.10 -60.60
CA PRO A 486 84.76 -62.97 -59.79
C PRO A 486 84.95 -61.85 -58.75
N THR A 487 83.97 -60.95 -58.67
CA THR A 487 83.90 -59.86 -57.69
C THR A 487 82.79 -60.15 -56.67
N PRO A 488 83.00 -61.02 -55.66
CA PRO A 488 81.98 -61.30 -54.67
C PRO A 488 81.72 -60.05 -53.81
N THR A 489 80.44 -59.71 -53.64
CA THR A 489 79.98 -58.81 -52.57
C THR A 489 80.35 -59.38 -51.20
N TYR A 490 80.56 -58.52 -50.21
CA TYR A 490 80.78 -58.95 -48.83
C TYR A 490 79.63 -59.84 -48.31
N ASN A 491 80.00 -60.85 -47.54
CA ASN A 491 79.08 -61.68 -46.75
C ASN A 491 78.43 -60.82 -45.66
N ASN A 492 77.10 -60.72 -45.64
CA ASN A 492 76.35 -60.15 -44.52
C ASN A 492 76.40 -61.10 -43.31
N ASP A 493 76.31 -60.59 -42.07
CA ASP A 493 76.12 -61.44 -40.89
C ASP A 493 74.66 -61.95 -40.86
N PRO A 494 74.42 -63.28 -40.90
CA PRO A 494 73.07 -63.85 -40.87
C PRO A 494 72.29 -63.60 -39.58
N ASN A 495 72.91 -63.04 -38.54
CA ASN A 495 72.28 -62.72 -37.25
C ASN A 495 72.31 -61.20 -36.92
N ASN A 496 73.14 -60.40 -37.57
CA ASN A 496 73.25 -58.96 -37.33
C ASN A 496 73.23 -58.18 -38.66
N PRO A 497 72.11 -57.54 -39.05
CA PRO A 497 71.99 -56.86 -40.33
C PRO A 497 72.92 -55.64 -40.48
N THR A 498 73.57 -55.16 -39.41
CA THR A 498 74.50 -54.01 -39.45
C THR A 498 75.96 -54.41 -39.70
N GLN A 499 76.28 -55.71 -39.77
CA GLN A 499 77.66 -56.20 -39.82
C GLN A 499 77.93 -57.12 -41.01
N GLY A 500 79.18 -57.14 -41.46
CA GLY A 500 79.67 -58.00 -42.54
C GLY A 500 80.79 -58.90 -42.06
N PHE A 501 80.76 -60.17 -42.48
CA PHE A 501 81.74 -61.18 -42.08
C PHE A 501 82.90 -61.34 -43.07
N ALA A 502 83.94 -62.03 -42.59
CA ALA A 502 85.08 -62.46 -43.39
C ALA A 502 84.60 -63.15 -44.69
N THR A 503 84.89 -62.51 -45.82
CA THR A 503 84.49 -62.97 -47.15
C THR A 503 85.67 -63.67 -47.81
N PRO A 504 85.55 -64.93 -48.25
CA PRO A 504 86.64 -65.65 -48.89
C PRO A 504 87.14 -64.93 -50.14
N VAL A 505 88.46 -64.81 -50.26
CA VAL A 505 89.09 -64.31 -51.49
C VAL A 505 89.07 -65.44 -52.53
N PRO A 506 88.44 -65.22 -53.69
CA PRO A 506 88.26 -66.27 -54.69
C PRO A 506 89.59 -66.68 -55.34
N ASP A 507 89.72 -67.96 -55.67
CA ASP A 507 90.90 -68.45 -56.39
C ASP A 507 90.80 -68.10 -57.88
N ILE A 508 91.84 -67.42 -58.40
CA ILE A 508 91.91 -66.97 -59.80
C ILE A 508 92.96 -67.81 -60.54
N PRO A 509 92.59 -68.58 -61.58
CA PRO A 509 93.52 -69.40 -62.35
C PRO A 509 94.73 -68.62 -62.88
N GLY A 510 95.94 -69.12 -62.62
CA GLY A 510 97.21 -68.50 -63.02
C GLY A 510 97.74 -67.44 -62.04
N TYR A 511 97.01 -67.12 -60.98
CA TYR A 511 97.39 -66.13 -59.98
C TYR A 511 97.40 -66.72 -58.56
N LYS A 512 98.27 -66.17 -57.70
CA LYS A 512 98.27 -66.41 -56.25
C LYS A 512 97.70 -65.18 -55.53
N LYS A 513 96.62 -65.37 -54.76
CA LYS A 513 96.05 -64.36 -53.86
C LYS A 513 97.00 -64.02 -52.70
N THR A 514 96.94 -62.78 -52.19
CA THR A 514 97.78 -62.36 -51.05
C THR A 514 97.22 -62.72 -49.68
N VAL A 515 95.91 -62.95 -49.57
CA VAL A 515 95.20 -63.35 -48.33
C VAL A 515 94.05 -64.31 -48.66
N GLU A 516 93.63 -65.13 -47.69
CA GLU A 516 92.55 -66.12 -47.87
C GLU A 516 91.13 -65.53 -47.73
N SER A 517 90.97 -64.47 -46.94
CA SER A 517 89.70 -63.77 -46.74
C SER A 517 89.94 -62.30 -46.38
N ILE A 518 88.89 -61.48 -46.52
CA ILE A 518 88.86 -60.07 -46.07
C ILE A 518 87.62 -59.88 -45.19
N THR A 519 87.79 -59.29 -44.01
CA THR A 519 86.70 -58.63 -43.28
C THR A 519 86.74 -57.14 -43.64
N PRO A 520 85.60 -56.51 -44.02
CA PRO A 520 85.55 -55.09 -44.30
C PRO A 520 85.82 -54.23 -43.05
N ASN A 521 86.61 -53.15 -43.21
CA ASN A 521 86.67 -52.06 -42.23
C ASN A 521 85.61 -50.97 -42.50
N ASP A 522 85.08 -50.94 -43.72
CA ASP A 522 83.95 -50.14 -44.17
C ASP A 522 83.08 -51.07 -45.03
N LEU A 523 81.80 -51.18 -44.68
CA LEU A 523 80.85 -52.10 -45.28
C LEU A 523 80.36 -51.64 -46.66
N GLY A 524 80.35 -50.33 -46.93
CA GLY A 524 79.89 -49.76 -48.19
C GLY A 524 80.95 -49.70 -49.30
N SER A 525 82.23 -49.89 -48.95
CA SER A 525 83.35 -49.67 -49.88
C SER A 525 83.90 -50.95 -50.52
N ASP A 526 84.05 -50.92 -51.85
CA ASP A 526 84.79 -51.94 -52.60
C ASP A 526 86.25 -52.03 -52.13
N THR A 527 86.73 -53.25 -51.88
CA THR A 527 88.11 -53.49 -51.43
C THR A 527 88.93 -54.20 -52.50
N LYS A 528 90.03 -53.56 -52.89
CA LYS A 528 91.00 -54.11 -53.85
C LYS A 528 91.83 -55.22 -53.20
N VAL A 529 91.74 -56.43 -53.74
CA VAL A 529 92.55 -57.58 -53.30
C VAL A 529 93.64 -57.84 -54.33
N VAL A 530 94.90 -57.80 -53.90
CA VAL A 530 96.06 -57.95 -54.80
C VAL A 530 96.33 -59.42 -55.11
N TYR A 531 96.66 -59.71 -56.36
CA TYR A 531 97.08 -61.03 -56.82
C TYR A 531 98.42 -60.96 -57.56
N VAL A 532 99.23 -61.99 -57.38
CA VAL A 532 100.56 -62.11 -58.00
C VAL A 532 100.52 -63.20 -59.07
N PRO A 533 100.92 -62.93 -60.33
CA PRO A 533 101.00 -63.96 -61.36
C PRO A 533 101.95 -65.09 -60.97
N ILE A 534 101.53 -66.34 -61.17
CA ILE A 534 102.36 -67.51 -60.91
C ILE A 534 103.39 -67.64 -62.05
N LYS A 535 104.64 -67.28 -61.78
CA LYS A 535 105.75 -67.46 -62.72
C LYS A 535 106.31 -68.87 -62.61
N SER A 536 106.19 -69.64 -63.69
CA SER A 536 107.00 -70.85 -63.89
C SER A 536 108.45 -70.44 -64.15
N ASP A 537 109.39 -70.94 -63.33
CA ASP A 537 110.72 -71.43 -63.70
C ASP A 537 111.67 -71.43 -62.47
N ASP A 538 111.70 -72.55 -61.75
CA ASP A 538 112.94 -73.13 -61.22
C ASP A 538 112.75 -74.66 -61.08
N ASN A 539 113.81 -75.45 -61.26
CA ASN A 539 113.74 -76.91 -61.37
C ASN A 539 115.00 -77.60 -60.79
N GLY A 540 114.93 -78.04 -59.54
CA GLY A 540 116.02 -78.71 -58.81
C GLY A 540 115.68 -80.16 -58.43
N THR A 541 116.54 -81.11 -58.82
CA THR A 541 116.23 -82.55 -58.81
C THR A 541 116.51 -83.30 -57.49
N VAL A 542 115.48 -83.99 -56.99
CA VAL A 542 115.43 -85.43 -56.56
C VAL A 542 116.71 -86.08 -56.00
N PRO A 543 116.59 -86.72 -54.80
CA PRO A 543 117.02 -88.12 -54.69
C PRO A 543 116.12 -89.07 -53.83
N SER A 544 115.92 -90.28 -54.36
CA SER A 544 115.85 -91.59 -53.66
C SER A 544 114.65 -92.01 -52.75
N ASN A 545 114.03 -93.12 -53.18
CA ASN A 545 113.28 -94.17 -52.44
C ASN A 545 114.20 -94.89 -51.39
N PRO A 546 113.78 -95.80 -50.45
CA PRO A 546 112.52 -96.60 -50.45
C PRO A 546 111.83 -96.98 -49.10
N GLY A 547 110.62 -97.55 -49.20
CA GLY A 547 109.93 -98.35 -48.16
C GLY A 547 108.83 -97.60 -47.36
N SER A 548 107.86 -98.25 -46.70
CA SER A 548 107.40 -99.66 -46.76
C SER A 548 105.98 -99.78 -46.14
N ASN A 549 105.28 -100.88 -46.43
CA ASN A 549 104.08 -101.42 -45.74
C ASN A 549 102.70 -100.75 -45.93
N THR A 550 101.86 -101.49 -46.66
CA THR A 550 100.43 -101.86 -46.43
C THR A 550 100.01 -102.08 -44.95
N PRO A 551 98.71 -102.30 -44.58
CA PRO A 551 97.52 -102.66 -45.41
C PRO A 551 96.13 -102.03 -45.02
N THR A 552 95.07 -102.49 -45.70
CA THR A 552 93.68 -102.76 -45.20
C THR A 552 92.72 -101.61 -44.82
N GLY A 553 91.44 -101.79 -45.21
CA GLY A 553 90.24 -101.33 -44.46
C GLY A 553 89.68 -102.48 -43.59
N PRO A 554 88.38 -102.54 -43.19
CA PRO A 554 87.23 -101.75 -43.65
C PRO A 554 86.39 -101.18 -42.46
N GLU A 555 85.07 -101.49 -42.43
CA GLU A 555 84.10 -101.44 -41.30
C GLU A 555 83.14 -100.24 -41.10
N GLN A 556 81.85 -100.60 -41.19
CA GLN A 556 80.75 -100.17 -40.31
C GLN A 556 80.80 -101.12 -39.09
N PRO A 557 80.64 -100.66 -37.83
CA PRO A 557 79.31 -100.53 -37.21
C PRO A 557 79.24 -99.21 -36.39
N SER A 558 78.52 -98.99 -35.27
CA SER A 558 77.58 -99.77 -34.43
C SER A 558 76.58 -98.82 -33.71
N SER A 559 75.60 -99.40 -33.03
CA SER A 559 74.78 -98.76 -31.97
C SER A 559 75.06 -99.44 -30.63
N GLU A 560 74.99 -98.72 -29.50
CA GLU A 560 74.72 -99.37 -28.20
C GLU A 560 74.02 -98.44 -27.20
N ASN A 561 73.58 -99.00 -26.07
CA ASN A 561 72.59 -98.45 -25.15
C ASN A 561 72.85 -98.96 -23.71
N GLY A 562 72.70 -98.12 -22.68
CA GLY A 562 72.45 -98.63 -21.32
C GLY A 562 73.05 -97.90 -20.09
N ASN A 563 72.14 -97.24 -19.33
CA ASN A 563 71.86 -97.49 -17.90
C ASN A 563 72.79 -96.94 -16.77
N GLY A 564 72.20 -96.79 -15.55
CA GLY A 564 72.77 -96.26 -14.30
C GLY A 564 72.10 -94.92 -13.87
N THR A 565 71.01 -94.79 -13.10
CA THR A 565 70.58 -95.35 -11.77
C THR A 565 71.56 -95.05 -10.62
N VAL A 566 71.21 -94.62 -9.39
CA VAL A 566 69.93 -94.30 -8.65
C VAL A 566 70.16 -92.95 -7.88
N THR A 567 69.34 -92.33 -7.00
CA THR A 567 68.14 -92.64 -6.14
C THR A 567 66.94 -91.73 -6.51
N ASN A 568 65.75 -91.62 -5.87
CA ASN A 568 65.16 -91.90 -4.53
C ASN A 568 65.50 -90.86 -3.41
N GLU A 569 64.57 -90.26 -2.65
CA GLU A 569 63.09 -90.41 -2.46
C GLU A 569 62.40 -89.00 -2.33
N HIS A 570 61.10 -88.77 -2.00
CA HIS A 570 60.00 -89.57 -1.42
C HIS A 570 58.60 -88.96 -1.77
N GLN A 571 57.49 -89.54 -1.25
CA GLN A 571 56.11 -89.02 -1.32
C GLN A 571 55.82 -88.02 -0.17
N THR A 572 54.73 -87.24 -0.06
CA THR A 572 53.26 -87.51 -0.09
C THR A 572 52.47 -86.28 -0.58
N ASP A 573 51.39 -86.39 -1.37
CA ASP A 573 49.98 -86.64 -0.94
C ASP A 573 49.46 -85.67 0.13
N ASN A 574 48.27 -85.04 0.03
CA ASN A 574 47.20 -84.98 -1.00
C ASN A 574 46.47 -83.58 -0.81
N GLN A 575 45.32 -83.12 -1.37
CA GLN A 575 44.15 -83.69 -2.05
C GLN A 575 43.36 -82.62 -2.87
N SER A 576 42.34 -83.07 -3.61
CA SER A 576 41.18 -82.39 -4.25
C SER A 576 40.53 -81.21 -3.48
N THR A 577 39.74 -80.30 -4.09
CA THR A 577 38.56 -80.59 -4.96
C THR A 577 38.32 -79.69 -6.19
N THR A 578 37.53 -80.25 -7.11
CA THR A 578 37.13 -79.79 -8.45
C THR A 578 35.90 -78.86 -8.52
N SER A 579 35.86 -77.99 -9.54
CA SER A 579 34.72 -77.72 -10.46
C SER A 579 35.24 -76.77 -11.58
N SER A 580 35.35 -77.13 -12.86
CA SER A 580 34.30 -77.30 -13.89
C SER A 580 33.42 -76.04 -14.09
N THR A 581 33.22 -75.48 -15.29
CA THR A 581 33.30 -76.05 -16.66
C THR A 581 34.02 -75.14 -17.69
N THR A 582 34.30 -75.69 -18.88
CA THR A 582 35.13 -75.15 -19.96
C THR A 582 34.37 -74.68 -21.21
N GLU A 583 35.04 -73.84 -22.01
CA GLU A 583 35.06 -73.81 -23.50
C GLU A 583 33.77 -73.42 -24.29
N ASN A 584 33.84 -72.94 -25.55
CA ASN A 584 34.99 -72.92 -26.49
C ASN A 584 35.04 -71.66 -27.41
N ASP A 585 36.11 -71.57 -28.20
CA ASP A 585 36.42 -70.62 -29.27
C ASP A 585 35.28 -70.37 -30.29
N SER A 586 35.09 -69.16 -30.85
CA SER A 586 35.98 -68.31 -31.68
C SER A 586 36.25 -68.84 -33.10
N GLN A 587 35.64 -68.23 -34.12
CA GLN A 587 36.28 -68.04 -35.44
C GLN A 587 35.85 -66.73 -36.11
N ASN A 588 36.81 -66.12 -36.80
CA ASN A 588 36.69 -64.98 -37.72
C ASN A 588 36.17 -65.52 -39.09
N GLN A 589 35.75 -64.77 -40.13
CA GLN A 589 35.90 -63.36 -40.51
C GLN A 589 34.95 -63.05 -41.70
N SER A 590 34.62 -61.77 -41.98
CA SER A 590 34.81 -61.12 -43.30
C SER A 590 33.84 -59.96 -43.68
N ASN A 591 34.48 -58.86 -44.12
CA ASN A 591 34.13 -57.89 -45.18
C ASN A 591 32.78 -57.15 -45.29
N GLN A 592 32.94 -55.82 -45.20
CA GLN A 592 32.54 -54.78 -46.18
C GLN A 592 31.07 -54.60 -46.60
N THR A 593 30.58 -53.38 -46.39
CA THR A 593 29.35 -52.84 -46.96
C THR A 593 29.69 -51.79 -48.03
N ASN A 594 29.06 -51.83 -49.20
CA ASN A 594 29.02 -50.66 -50.09
C ASN A 594 27.75 -50.62 -50.97
N ASN A 595 26.93 -49.58 -50.74
CA ASN A 595 26.05 -48.88 -51.68
C ASN A 595 25.32 -49.66 -52.82
N GLN A 596 23.99 -49.81 -52.72
CA GLN A 596 23.03 -49.16 -53.66
C GLN A 596 21.54 -49.41 -53.31
N SER A 597 20.68 -48.46 -53.71
CA SER A 597 19.21 -48.57 -53.82
C SER A 597 18.83 -49.12 -55.22
N PRO A 598 17.58 -49.53 -55.58
CA PRO A 598 16.39 -48.67 -55.51
C PRO A 598 14.99 -49.36 -55.45
N THR A 599 13.92 -48.56 -55.63
CA THR A 599 12.55 -48.91 -56.15
C THR A 599 11.63 -49.84 -55.33
N SER A 600 10.30 -49.88 -55.53
CA SER A 600 9.29 -48.83 -55.87
C SER A 600 7.87 -49.45 -55.85
N SER A 601 6.83 -48.61 -55.93
CA SER A 601 5.40 -48.94 -56.18
C SER A 601 4.62 -49.65 -55.06
N ALA A 602 3.28 -49.68 -55.07
CA ALA A 602 2.27 -48.59 -55.11
C ALA A 602 0.85 -49.20 -55.21
N MET A 603 -0.12 -48.68 -54.45
CA MET A 603 -1.53 -48.69 -54.86
C MET A 603 -2.39 -47.72 -54.03
N GLU A 604 -3.29 -47.01 -54.70
CA GLU A 604 -4.30 -46.12 -54.12
C GLU A 604 -5.67 -46.80 -54.10
N ASN A 605 -6.60 -46.31 -53.26
CA ASN A 605 -7.92 -45.94 -53.79
C ASN A 605 -8.62 -44.87 -52.91
N ASN A 606 -9.72 -44.33 -53.44
CA ASN A 606 -10.30 -43.03 -53.10
C ASN A 606 -11.72 -43.16 -52.48
N GLY A 607 -12.19 -42.14 -51.76
CA GLY A 607 -13.53 -42.09 -51.14
C GLY A 607 -13.92 -40.68 -50.71
N GLN A 608 -15.16 -40.25 -50.98
CA GLN A 608 -15.57 -38.84 -50.92
C GLN A 608 -16.59 -38.50 -49.80
N ASN A 609 -16.41 -37.31 -49.21
CA ASN A 609 -17.41 -36.25 -49.02
C ASN A 609 -18.82 -36.59 -48.46
N GLN A 610 -19.17 -36.05 -47.27
CA GLN A 610 -20.32 -35.13 -47.16
C GLN A 610 -20.43 -34.35 -45.82
N SER A 611 -21.22 -33.28 -45.89
CA SER A 611 -21.53 -32.27 -44.86
C SER A 611 -22.69 -32.62 -43.94
N ASN A 612 -22.77 -31.98 -42.75
CA ASN A 612 -24.00 -31.26 -42.37
C ASN A 612 -23.84 -30.25 -41.22
N GLN A 613 -24.79 -29.32 -41.12
CA GLN A 613 -24.99 -28.36 -40.03
C GLN A 613 -26.10 -28.83 -39.07
N THR A 614 -26.11 -28.41 -37.79
CA THR A 614 -27.21 -27.57 -37.22
C THR A 614 -27.05 -27.19 -35.73
N ASN A 615 -27.49 -25.96 -35.43
CA ASN A 615 -28.10 -25.43 -34.19
C ASN A 615 -27.80 -25.99 -32.78
N ASN A 616 -27.07 -25.19 -31.98
CA ASN A 616 -27.65 -24.28 -30.97
C ASN A 616 -28.94 -24.70 -30.22
N GLN A 617 -28.86 -24.91 -28.90
CA GLN A 617 -29.73 -24.23 -27.90
C GLN A 617 -29.23 -24.38 -26.45
N SER A 618 -29.49 -23.37 -25.61
CA SER A 618 -29.29 -23.40 -24.15
C SER A 618 -30.52 -23.98 -23.43
N PRO A 619 -30.37 -24.66 -22.27
CA PRO A 619 -31.49 -24.95 -21.38
C PRO A 619 -31.73 -23.77 -20.40
N THR A 620 -32.96 -23.25 -20.38
CA THR A 620 -33.43 -22.31 -19.35
C THR A 620 -33.83 -23.03 -18.06
N SER A 621 -33.81 -22.30 -16.95
CA SER A 621 -34.35 -22.70 -15.64
C SER A 621 -35.81 -23.19 -15.70
N SER A 622 -36.12 -24.24 -14.95
CA SER A 622 -37.48 -24.64 -14.58
C SER A 622 -37.65 -24.63 -13.06
N ALA A 623 -38.78 -24.12 -12.59
CA ALA A 623 -39.09 -24.00 -11.16
C ALA A 623 -39.94 -25.17 -10.66
N MET A 624 -39.84 -25.48 -9.36
CA MET A 624 -40.85 -26.22 -8.61
C MET A 624 -41.02 -25.58 -7.23
N GLU A 625 -42.25 -25.25 -6.89
CA GLU A 625 -42.64 -24.83 -5.53
C GLU A 625 -42.82 -26.07 -4.65
N ASN A 626 -42.48 -25.95 -3.36
CA ASN A 626 -43.28 -26.59 -2.31
C ASN A 626 -43.21 -25.77 -1.01
N ASN A 627 -44.22 -25.93 -0.16
CA ASN A 627 -44.57 -25.01 0.92
C ASN A 627 -44.24 -25.62 2.31
N GLY A 628 -43.69 -24.82 3.25
CA GLY A 628 -43.19 -25.37 4.53
C GLY A 628 -42.74 -24.37 5.60
N GLN A 629 -43.69 -23.75 6.29
CA GLN A 629 -43.63 -23.25 7.69
C GLN A 629 -42.30 -22.71 8.27
N ASN A 630 -42.17 -21.39 8.25
CA ASN A 630 -41.96 -20.52 9.42
C ASN A 630 -41.43 -21.18 10.73
N GLN A 631 -40.14 -20.95 11.07
CA GLN A 631 -39.70 -20.85 12.46
C GLN A 631 -38.43 -19.99 12.59
N SER A 632 -38.31 -19.25 13.70
CA SER A 632 -37.20 -18.33 13.96
C SER A 632 -36.06 -19.00 14.73
N THR A 633 -34.83 -18.92 14.21
CA THR A 633 -33.61 -19.32 14.96
C THR A 633 -32.58 -18.20 15.06
N GLN A 634 -32.15 -18.01 16.29
CA GLN A 634 -31.20 -17.03 16.78
C GLN A 634 -29.77 -17.34 16.30
N ALA A 635 -28.95 -16.32 16.04
CA ALA A 635 -27.57 -16.50 15.60
C ALA A 635 -26.72 -17.23 16.66
N GLN A 636 -25.93 -18.22 16.25
CA GLN A 636 -24.96 -18.90 17.11
C GLN A 636 -23.59 -18.19 17.08
N SER A 637 -22.94 -18.17 18.24
CA SER A 637 -21.61 -17.60 18.45
C SER A 637 -20.48 -18.49 17.92
N LEU A 638 -19.37 -17.85 17.52
CA LEU A 638 -18.08 -18.50 17.29
C LEU A 638 -17.59 -19.23 18.57
N PRO A 639 -16.81 -20.32 18.45
CA PRO A 639 -16.40 -21.14 19.59
C PRO A 639 -15.32 -20.45 20.45
N GLN A 640 -15.46 -20.56 21.78
CA GLN A 640 -14.38 -20.23 22.72
C GLN A 640 -13.23 -21.25 22.63
N THR A 641 -12.00 -20.76 22.61
CA THR A 641 -10.80 -21.56 22.89
C THR A 641 -10.67 -21.84 24.40
N GLY A 642 -10.09 -22.99 24.73
CA GLY A 642 -9.90 -23.43 26.12
C GLY A 642 -8.92 -22.55 26.90
N ASN A 643 -9.21 -22.41 28.20
CA ASN A 643 -8.37 -21.76 29.20
C ASN A 643 -7.22 -22.68 29.64
N ASP A 644 -6.03 -22.11 29.89
CA ASP A 644 -5.26 -22.45 31.09
C ASP A 644 -4.33 -21.30 31.50
N GLN A 645 -4.02 -21.23 32.80
CA GLN A 645 -3.38 -20.07 33.44
C GLN A 645 -2.03 -20.43 34.05
N GLN A 646 -1.04 -19.52 33.99
CA GLN A 646 -0.44 -18.98 35.21
C GLN A 646 0.45 -17.72 35.01
N GLU A 647 0.15 -16.71 35.82
CA GLU A 647 1.05 -15.77 36.51
C GLU A 647 2.19 -14.97 35.83
N THR A 648 1.87 -13.68 35.65
CA THR A 648 2.64 -12.49 36.12
C THR A 648 3.71 -11.80 35.25
N LYS A 649 3.87 -10.50 35.55
CA LYS A 649 4.91 -9.54 35.12
C LYS A 649 4.82 -9.09 33.65
N GLY A 650 3.98 -8.08 33.43
CA GLY A 650 3.78 -7.46 32.11
C GLY A 650 4.86 -6.46 31.69
N LEU A 651 4.59 -5.81 30.56
CA LEU A 651 5.35 -4.69 30.01
C LEU A 651 4.38 -3.64 29.44
N ILE A 652 4.84 -2.39 29.30
CA ILE A 652 4.01 -1.22 29.00
C ILE A 652 4.13 -0.84 27.53
N SER A 653 3.00 -0.60 26.86
CA SER A 653 2.93 0.05 25.54
C SER A 653 1.76 1.04 25.47
N LEU A 654 1.93 2.20 26.10
CA LEU A 654 1.05 3.36 25.90
C LEU A 654 1.35 4.01 24.54
N GLY A 655 0.34 4.05 23.66
CA GLY A 655 0.44 4.62 22.31
C GLY A 655 -0.51 5.81 22.08
N ILE A 656 -0.52 6.80 22.97
CA ILE A 656 -1.33 8.01 22.82
C ILE A 656 -0.54 9.07 22.04
N ALA A 657 -1.06 9.49 20.89
CA ALA A 657 -0.46 10.55 20.05
C ALA A 657 -1.49 11.67 19.76
N SER A 658 -1.73 12.54 20.74
CA SER A 658 -2.67 13.66 20.62
C SER A 658 -2.08 14.81 19.79
N PHE A 659 -2.58 15.01 18.56
CA PHE A 659 -2.14 16.13 17.71
C PHE A 659 -2.90 17.43 18.05
N LEU A 660 -2.20 18.40 18.63
CA LEU A 660 -2.72 19.74 18.91
C LEU A 660 -2.47 20.69 17.73
N GLY A 661 -3.52 21.00 16.96
CA GLY A 661 -3.48 21.99 15.89
C GLY A 661 -3.46 23.43 16.43
N MET A 662 -2.38 24.18 16.19
CA MET A 662 -2.29 25.60 16.53
C MET A 662 -3.17 26.48 15.63
N LEU A 663 -3.93 27.42 16.22
CA LEU A 663 -4.52 28.53 15.46
C LEU A 663 -3.43 29.55 15.07
N GLY A 664 -3.21 29.72 13.76
CA GLY A 664 -2.38 30.80 13.22
C GLY A 664 -3.18 32.09 13.02
N LEU A 665 -2.82 33.17 13.72
CA LEU A 665 -3.39 34.51 13.45
C LEU A 665 -2.71 35.12 12.20
N MET A 666 -3.47 35.32 11.12
CA MET A 666 -3.01 36.16 10.00
C MET A 666 -3.28 37.65 10.26
N GLY A 667 -2.21 38.40 10.52
CA GLY A 667 -2.26 39.86 10.68
C GLY A 667 -2.33 40.60 9.34
N TYR A 668 -3.48 41.21 9.04
CA TYR A 668 -3.68 42.03 7.85
C TYR A 668 -2.85 43.33 7.93
N LYS A 669 -1.91 43.55 7.00
CA LYS A 669 -1.23 44.85 6.83
C LYS A 669 -1.56 45.47 5.47
N LYS A 670 -2.40 46.51 5.49
CA LYS A 670 -2.54 47.44 4.36
C LYS A 670 -1.19 48.10 4.09
N LYS A 671 -0.81 48.18 2.82
CA LYS A 671 0.20 49.11 2.31
C LYS A 671 -0.57 50.22 1.59
N GLN A 672 -0.36 51.48 1.98
CA GLN A 672 -0.84 52.64 1.21
C GLN A 672 0.34 53.23 0.44
N GLU A 673 0.03 53.79 -0.71
CA GLU A 673 0.96 54.58 -1.52
C GLU A 673 0.91 56.03 -1.04
N HIS A 674 2.09 56.62 -0.81
CA HIS A 674 2.43 57.99 -1.21
C HIS A 674 3.93 58.25 -1.06
#